data_AF-A0A954IUV5-F1
#
_entry.id   AF-A0A954IUV5-F1
#
_cell.length_a   1.000
_cell.length_b   1.000
_cell.length_c   1.000
_cell.angle_alpha   90.00
_cell.angle_beta   90.00
_cell.angle_gamma   90.00
#
_symmetry.space_group_name_H-M   'P 1'
#
loop_
_entity.id
_entity.type
_entity.pdbx_description
1 polymer ?
#
loop_
_entity_poly.entity_id
_entity_poly.type
_entity_poly.pdbx_seq_one_letter_code
_entity_poly.pdbx_strand_id
1 'polypeptide(L)'
;MNRSAYRRSRLSVGAALLAALGFSSCSGGSSGNQIAGGAFVVLKTEPANNGQIFLNQSIKVFFSNPIDLSTANFNTVAFLVRDQSGNPITEQVVGTFRHGQNDVGDQDPRVLEFVPRLPTNDSYTDGGFRPGRTYVISIIGSGSKSSATLRDQDGRLLSDKSPIQSMKFTTASGTTPKELFTDRTVGGPRVLGIDVSPRIGDRIGLNDLGGEPVEVSIRFNQTVNPASTNVPVGQNLDPINFQIRDKGRVFLEYDDPVLGTRRWIPGSVELPVNDLTSATVTIRPDGVLPNNTLVRVIVEAEFQDVSGESNVNDAAYDRVVGQFRTEERYPAQFDAVAFDFENSDLQDPRATFRDPVADIENGVLQASFDFEGITTVFDFRPTVPEVELNTEFARVVPSNGPEITVIGGVFRFDDVTIPRGTVVRGTGKNPMVWLTTGEFRVDGELRVDGSDGADVVALNSANLPVDGGNGVCGGGNGGVGSPETTSTSQKGQSGFGPGQVKDGGGGGGELSCGAVSDRDFGSGGGGGSHATQGDPGFGIFANDPRATGIGGAGNNTVGGNAVEVPGGLAGADIFGDDVPENDFWGRLVDKDGNVVYGELSAPIGGAGGGGGSHAQVGDAEFVTVYDADTAANGFGGDGAGPNPPVAGGEPMPSLFVDSSKDNDFWGRGFTTTGEVVIGEMKSPRGGGGGGGGGDRSASASCNAGIPNFWNDEKGGGGGGGAGALIIRALGTITIGAEGLISANGGFGGGGEDAGGCRQGGGGGGGAGGIVVLEASRVVIYQHGDLWTKKDTKFALTADGGIGSHSSWQTTARMQKYQTADGRPNRGGFGGMGIVQILTPAGRDDDQTGNVQDDNIFFLDANDQELPNKLAWLEGGDIRPKPVLMPVTYGRTSSWYSRYVATGASVRRVVDSANAGVRSTTDKPALDPTDKNYGPDYYFAGLINSGDSSGYLKTDAQTGLFTFPLVRFGGVDKFAIASLEASATQYRGLDCHRVTVGSSTFPTDNSLANMEGRLFNAAGGGIADFRILWHDDTTLLLDARDGIVPDGAVQVGVAKKFFEVVTEGNAGLGATYRVDVGGGKFQRYPIANVQLGFAFHKDPSTPDIVGNEDNNRFPKGLDAYVYDLETTGTGSVREQLRKLHYPFVKLKVRFNLDYNYKSPDTQPGENPVNALSQRPGLRFVRLPYAY
;
A
#
# COMPACT_ATOMS: atom_id res chain seq x y z
N MET A 1 24.18 -23.26 -66.43
CA MET A 1 24.96 -23.94 -67.51
C MET A 1 25.43 -25.30 -67.00
N ASN A 2 25.64 -26.28 -67.90
CA ASN A 2 26.27 -27.62 -67.74
C ASN A 2 26.60 -28.15 -66.32
N ARG A 3 26.01 -29.26 -65.83
CA ARG A 3 26.02 -30.69 -66.28
C ARG A 3 27.09 -31.53 -65.56
N SER A 4 26.67 -32.58 -64.85
CA SER A 4 27.20 -33.98 -64.81
C SER A 4 26.69 -34.65 -63.52
N ALA A 5 25.74 -35.58 -63.52
CA ALA A 5 25.88 -37.00 -63.87
C ALA A 5 26.95 -37.76 -63.06
N TYR A 6 26.55 -38.76 -62.25
CA TYR A 6 26.98 -40.15 -62.45
C TYR A 6 26.06 -41.20 -61.79
N ARG A 7 26.26 -42.46 -62.21
CA ARG A 7 25.40 -43.65 -62.12
C ARG A 7 25.72 -44.60 -60.94
N ARG A 8 24.76 -45.52 -60.67
CA ARG A 8 24.92 -46.94 -60.20
C ARG A 8 25.31 -47.14 -58.72
N SER A 9 24.96 -48.27 -58.05
CA SER A 9 24.09 -49.41 -58.40
C SER A 9 23.80 -50.36 -57.22
N ARG A 10 22.59 -50.96 -57.22
CA ARG A 10 22.23 -52.35 -56.80
C ARG A 10 22.84 -52.96 -55.52
N LEU A 11 21.97 -53.50 -54.65
CA LEU A 11 21.81 -54.96 -54.57
C LEU A 11 20.39 -55.36 -54.10
N SER A 12 20.07 -56.64 -54.27
CA SER A 12 18.73 -57.25 -54.17
C SER A 12 18.73 -58.44 -53.20
N VAL A 13 17.54 -58.80 -52.66
CA VAL A 13 17.01 -60.14 -52.29
C VAL A 13 15.66 -59.84 -51.59
N GLY A 14 14.50 -60.41 -51.96
CA GLY A 14 14.07 -61.81 -51.85
C GLY A 14 13.56 -62.07 -50.40
N ALA A 15 12.43 -62.73 -50.09
CA ALA A 15 11.39 -63.46 -50.83
C ALA A 15 10.09 -63.41 -49.95
N ALA A 16 8.86 -63.24 -50.45
CA ALA A 16 7.97 -64.18 -51.14
C ALA A 16 7.03 -65.05 -50.24
N LEU A 17 5.79 -65.24 -50.74
CA LEU A 17 4.82 -66.35 -50.55
C LEU A 17 3.70 -66.33 -49.46
N LEU A 18 2.46 -66.50 -49.99
CA LEU A 18 1.27 -67.28 -49.55
C LEU A 18 0.57 -66.90 -48.21
N ALA A 19 -0.75 -66.56 -48.17
CA ALA A 19 -1.97 -67.38 -48.40
C ALA A 19 -2.37 -68.25 -47.18
N ALA A 20 -3.63 -68.50 -46.82
CA ALA A 20 -4.97 -68.03 -47.25
C ALA A 20 -6.00 -68.36 -46.12
N LEU A 21 -7.31 -68.39 -46.44
CA LEU A 21 -8.50 -68.70 -45.60
C LEU A 21 -9.12 -67.48 -44.87
N GLY A 22 -10.44 -67.33 -44.75
CA GLY A 22 -11.53 -68.10 -45.38
C GLY A 22 -12.82 -68.22 -44.56
N PHE A 23 -13.77 -67.30 -44.77
CA PHE A 23 -15.24 -67.38 -44.49
C PHE A 23 -15.83 -67.39 -43.06
N SER A 24 -16.76 -66.43 -42.83
CA SER A 24 -18.01 -66.47 -42.00
C SER A 24 -17.88 -66.71 -40.48
N SER A 25 -18.66 -66.12 -39.56
CA SER A 25 -19.81 -65.17 -39.56
C SER A 25 -19.85 -64.46 -38.16
N CYS A 26 -20.79 -63.61 -37.70
CA CYS A 26 -22.11 -63.14 -38.16
C CYS A 26 -22.48 -61.78 -37.51
N SER A 27 -23.60 -61.18 -37.93
CA SER A 27 -24.50 -60.23 -37.23
C SER A 27 -23.94 -59.12 -36.32
N GLY A 28 -24.24 -57.85 -36.66
CA GLY A 28 -24.11 -56.72 -35.74
C GLY A 28 -24.09 -55.35 -36.43
N GLY A 29 -25.19 -54.95 -37.07
CA GLY A 29 -25.27 -53.66 -37.75
C GLY A 29 -25.47 -52.48 -36.81
N SER A 30 -24.62 -51.46 -36.91
CA SER A 30 -25.02 -50.06 -36.65
C SER A 30 -24.21 -49.14 -37.56
N SER A 31 -24.89 -48.17 -38.17
CA SER A 31 -24.35 -47.27 -39.17
C SER A 31 -23.51 -46.16 -38.54
N GLY A 32 -22.20 -46.18 -38.78
CA GLY A 32 -21.29 -45.05 -38.59
C GLY A 32 -20.53 -44.79 -39.88
N ASN A 33 -20.58 -43.55 -40.39
CA ASN A 33 -19.98 -43.19 -41.67
C ASN A 33 -18.44 -43.32 -41.59
N GLN A 34 -17.87 -44.39 -42.13
CA GLN A 34 -16.43 -44.64 -42.14
C GLN A 34 -15.74 -43.69 -43.13
N ILE A 35 -15.36 -42.51 -42.66
CA ILE A 35 -14.56 -41.56 -43.45
C ILE A 35 -13.18 -42.18 -43.68
N ALA A 36 -12.93 -42.68 -44.89
CA ALA A 36 -11.73 -43.44 -45.26
C ALA A 36 -10.44 -42.64 -44.99
N GLY A 37 -9.81 -42.91 -43.86
CA GLY A 37 -8.62 -42.26 -43.33
C GLY A 37 -8.25 -42.91 -41.99
N GLY A 38 -6.98 -42.83 -41.59
CA GLY A 38 -6.52 -43.42 -40.33
C GLY A 38 -7.15 -42.78 -39.10
N ALA A 39 -7.10 -43.46 -37.96
CA ALA A 39 -7.52 -42.87 -36.69
C ALA A 39 -6.69 -41.61 -36.38
N PHE A 40 -7.34 -40.54 -35.90
CA PHE A 40 -6.66 -39.33 -35.47
C PHE A 40 -5.93 -39.61 -34.15
N VAL A 41 -4.60 -39.58 -34.18
CA VAL A 41 -3.68 -39.90 -33.07
C VAL A 41 -2.45 -39.00 -33.11
N VAL A 42 -1.82 -38.81 -31.96
CA VAL A 42 -0.48 -38.19 -31.85
C VAL A 42 0.57 -39.25 -32.23
N LEU A 43 1.52 -38.87 -33.10
CA LEU A 43 2.61 -39.71 -33.58
C LEU A 43 3.91 -39.47 -32.80
N LYS A 44 4.28 -38.20 -32.59
CA LYS A 44 5.45 -37.77 -31.81
C LYS A 44 5.25 -36.36 -31.24
N THR A 45 6.09 -35.99 -30.29
CA THR A 45 6.20 -34.63 -29.73
C THR A 45 7.64 -34.15 -29.79
N GLU A 46 7.83 -32.85 -29.96
CA GLU A 46 9.10 -32.14 -29.84
C GLU A 46 8.91 -30.99 -28.84
N PRO A 47 9.60 -30.96 -27.69
CA PRO A 47 10.58 -31.94 -27.22
C PRO A 47 9.97 -33.35 -27.01
N ALA A 48 10.85 -34.36 -26.98
CA ALA A 48 10.46 -35.69 -26.53
C ALA A 48 10.02 -35.66 -25.05
N ASN A 49 9.27 -36.67 -24.62
CA ASN A 49 8.81 -36.77 -23.23
C ASN A 49 10.01 -36.84 -22.24
N ASN A 50 9.96 -36.00 -21.20
CA ASN A 50 11.05 -35.67 -20.26
C ASN A 50 12.23 -34.88 -20.86
N GLY A 51 12.07 -34.25 -22.03
CA GLY A 51 13.07 -33.34 -22.59
C GLY A 51 13.20 -32.03 -21.80
N GLN A 52 14.33 -31.36 -21.98
CA GLN A 52 14.58 -30.00 -21.49
C GLN A 52 14.47 -29.01 -22.65
N ILE A 53 13.89 -27.83 -22.39
CA ILE A 53 13.79 -26.73 -23.38
C ILE A 53 14.19 -25.38 -22.79
N PHE A 54 14.52 -24.45 -23.67
CA PHE A 54 14.70 -23.03 -23.37
C PHE A 54 13.36 -22.29 -23.46
N LEU A 55 13.24 -21.13 -22.82
CA LEU A 55 11.96 -20.42 -22.67
C LEU A 55 11.38 -19.89 -23.99
N ASN A 56 12.23 -19.66 -25.01
CA ASN A 56 11.84 -19.27 -26.36
C ASN A 56 11.75 -20.45 -27.36
N GLN A 57 11.62 -21.69 -26.89
CA GLN A 57 11.37 -22.84 -27.76
C GLN A 57 9.87 -23.16 -27.84
N SER A 58 9.38 -23.46 -29.05
CA SER A 58 8.01 -23.90 -29.28
C SER A 58 7.86 -25.39 -29.03
N ILE A 59 6.64 -25.82 -28.69
CA ILE A 59 6.28 -27.24 -28.58
C ILE A 59 5.60 -27.64 -29.89
N LYS A 60 6.04 -28.74 -30.51
CA LYS A 60 5.40 -29.31 -31.69
C LYS A 60 4.79 -30.68 -31.37
N VAL A 61 3.55 -30.89 -31.79
CA VAL A 61 2.83 -32.16 -31.68
C VAL A 61 2.42 -32.59 -33.08
N PHE A 62 2.83 -33.79 -33.47
CA PHE A 62 2.66 -34.32 -34.82
C PHE A 62 1.52 -35.34 -34.82
N PHE A 63 0.55 -35.19 -35.72
CA PHE A 63 -0.65 -36.03 -35.78
C PHE A 63 -0.73 -36.84 -37.08
N SER A 64 -1.56 -37.89 -37.08
CA SER A 64 -1.83 -38.71 -38.27
C SER A 64 -2.62 -37.96 -39.38
N ASN A 65 -3.52 -37.06 -39.00
CA ASN A 65 -4.42 -36.33 -39.91
C ASN A 65 -4.25 -34.80 -39.76
N PRO A 66 -4.60 -33.99 -40.77
CA PRO A 66 -4.59 -32.52 -40.68
C PRO A 66 -5.54 -32.01 -39.59
N ILE A 67 -5.08 -31.06 -38.78
CA ILE A 67 -5.76 -30.61 -37.57
C ILE A 67 -6.74 -29.47 -37.90
N ASP A 68 -7.90 -29.45 -37.25
CA ASP A 68 -8.76 -28.26 -37.20
C ASP A 68 -8.26 -27.33 -36.09
N LEU A 69 -7.51 -26.29 -36.48
CA LEU A 69 -6.91 -25.34 -35.56
C LEU A 69 -7.95 -24.57 -34.72
N SER A 70 -9.21 -24.44 -35.18
CA SER A 70 -10.28 -23.80 -34.40
C SER A 70 -10.63 -24.58 -33.13
N THR A 71 -10.28 -25.87 -33.08
CA THR A 71 -10.46 -26.73 -31.91
C THR A 71 -9.27 -26.75 -30.96
N ALA A 72 -8.13 -26.15 -31.33
CA ALA A 72 -6.91 -26.12 -30.52
C ALA A 72 -6.91 -24.92 -29.56
N ASN A 73 -7.07 -25.18 -28.27
CA ASN A 73 -7.06 -24.19 -27.19
C ASN A 73 -6.71 -24.85 -25.84
N PHE A 74 -6.57 -24.05 -24.78
CA PHE A 74 -6.20 -24.54 -23.45
C PHE A 74 -7.20 -25.53 -22.80
N ASN A 75 -8.44 -25.65 -23.32
CA ASN A 75 -9.42 -26.67 -22.89
C ASN A 75 -9.28 -28.00 -23.64
N THR A 76 -8.39 -28.09 -24.63
CA THR A 76 -8.10 -29.31 -25.42
C THR A 76 -6.63 -29.73 -25.32
N VAL A 77 -5.73 -28.77 -25.10
CA VAL A 77 -4.31 -28.95 -24.80
C VAL A 77 -4.02 -28.24 -23.49
N ALA A 78 -4.21 -28.96 -22.38
CA ALA A 78 -4.10 -28.42 -21.04
C ALA A 78 -2.66 -28.50 -20.51
N PHE A 79 -2.21 -27.49 -19.78
CA PHE A 79 -0.90 -27.45 -19.12
C PHE A 79 -1.07 -27.54 -17.60
N LEU A 80 -0.33 -28.45 -16.96
CA LEU A 80 -0.14 -28.48 -15.51
C LEU A 80 1.31 -28.09 -15.20
N VAL A 81 1.47 -27.02 -14.41
CA VAL A 81 2.80 -26.51 -14.00
C VAL A 81 3.19 -27.09 -12.64
N ARG A 82 4.47 -27.41 -12.49
CA ARG A 82 5.08 -27.90 -11.25
C ARG A 82 6.39 -27.17 -10.95
N ASP A 83 6.68 -27.00 -9.67
CA ASP A 83 7.97 -26.51 -9.18
C ASP A 83 9.11 -27.53 -9.39
N GLN A 84 10.32 -27.20 -8.93
CA GLN A 84 11.49 -28.09 -9.01
C GLN A 84 11.37 -29.32 -8.08
N SER A 85 10.62 -29.19 -6.98
CA SER A 85 10.31 -30.27 -6.03
C SER A 85 9.23 -31.23 -6.57
N GLY A 86 8.57 -30.87 -7.68
CA GLY A 86 7.51 -31.64 -8.33
C GLY A 86 6.10 -31.32 -7.82
N ASN A 87 5.90 -30.34 -6.94
CA ASN A 87 4.57 -29.93 -6.46
C ASN A 87 3.81 -29.18 -7.55
N PRO A 88 2.48 -29.38 -7.72
CA PRO A 88 1.68 -28.57 -8.63
C PRO A 88 1.57 -27.13 -8.11
N ILE A 89 1.72 -26.16 -9.00
CA ILE A 89 1.63 -24.73 -8.68
C ILE A 89 0.65 -24.03 -9.62
N THR A 90 -0.07 -23.04 -9.09
CA THR A 90 -1.13 -22.32 -9.81
C THR A 90 -0.55 -21.22 -10.71
N GLU A 91 0.25 -21.62 -11.69
CA GLU A 91 0.79 -20.74 -12.73
C GLU A 91 0.07 -20.97 -14.06
N GLN A 92 -0.34 -19.89 -14.73
CA GLN A 92 -0.99 -19.98 -16.05
C GLN A 92 0.07 -19.97 -17.16
N VAL A 93 -0.14 -20.81 -18.19
CA VAL A 93 0.66 -20.84 -19.42
C VAL A 93 -0.03 -19.97 -20.47
N VAL A 94 0.74 -19.05 -21.08
CA VAL A 94 0.24 -18.10 -22.10
C VAL A 94 0.99 -18.29 -23.40
N GLY A 95 0.28 -18.35 -24.53
CA GLY A 95 0.86 -18.54 -25.85
C GLY A 95 -0.20 -18.85 -26.91
N THR A 96 0.26 -19.09 -28.13
CA THR A 96 -0.60 -19.22 -29.32
C THR A 96 -0.42 -20.57 -29.99
N PHE A 97 -1.53 -21.20 -30.36
CA PHE A 97 -1.54 -22.40 -31.19
C PHE A 97 -1.58 -22.03 -32.68
N ARG A 98 -0.73 -22.67 -33.50
CA ARG A 98 -0.72 -22.51 -34.96
C ARG A 98 -0.33 -23.82 -35.65
N HIS A 99 -0.41 -23.86 -36.98
CA HIS A 99 0.22 -24.92 -37.75
C HIS A 99 1.75 -24.80 -37.72
N GLY A 100 2.41 -25.92 -37.52
CA GLY A 100 3.87 -26.01 -37.41
C GLY A 100 4.54 -26.47 -38.70
N GLN A 101 5.87 -26.45 -38.68
CA GLN A 101 6.71 -27.03 -39.73
C GLN A 101 7.04 -28.50 -39.43
N ASN A 102 7.03 -29.33 -40.47
CA ASN A 102 7.50 -30.71 -40.46
C ASN A 102 9.05 -30.81 -40.41
N ASP A 103 9.56 -32.04 -40.38
CA ASP A 103 10.99 -32.39 -40.25
C ASP A 103 11.88 -31.89 -41.41
N VAL A 104 11.27 -31.38 -42.50
CA VAL A 104 11.96 -30.81 -43.67
C VAL A 104 11.84 -29.28 -43.71
N GLY A 105 11.09 -28.67 -42.78
CA GLY A 105 10.90 -27.22 -42.67
C GLY A 105 9.64 -26.68 -43.37
N ASP A 106 8.88 -27.53 -44.06
CA ASP A 106 7.63 -27.13 -44.74
C ASP A 106 6.47 -27.04 -43.74
N GLN A 107 5.60 -26.06 -43.92
CA GLN A 107 4.34 -25.93 -43.16
C GLN A 107 3.45 -27.16 -43.42
N ASP A 108 3.06 -27.87 -42.35
CA ASP A 108 2.24 -29.08 -42.42
C ASP A 108 1.04 -28.96 -41.46
N PRO A 109 -0.21 -29.00 -41.95
CA PRO A 109 -1.39 -28.87 -41.09
C PRO A 109 -1.57 -30.05 -40.12
N ARG A 110 -0.76 -31.12 -40.23
CA ARG A 110 -0.67 -32.22 -39.25
C ARG A 110 0.19 -31.90 -38.02
N VAL A 111 0.89 -30.76 -38.00
CA VAL A 111 1.71 -30.33 -36.87
C VAL A 111 0.99 -29.20 -36.14
N LEU A 112 0.70 -29.40 -34.86
CA LEU A 112 0.30 -28.34 -33.94
C LEU A 112 1.55 -27.75 -33.32
N GLU A 113 1.81 -26.48 -33.53
CA GLU A 113 2.85 -25.73 -32.83
C GLU A 113 2.22 -24.84 -31.76
N PHE A 114 2.66 -24.99 -30.51
CA PHE A 114 2.42 -24.04 -29.44
C PHE A 114 3.64 -23.11 -29.32
N VAL A 115 3.42 -21.82 -29.53
CA VAL A 115 4.42 -20.76 -29.35
C VAL A 115 4.17 -20.10 -27.99
N PRO A 116 5.08 -20.22 -27.01
CA PRO A 116 4.93 -19.49 -25.74
C PRO A 116 5.02 -17.98 -25.98
N ARG A 117 4.24 -17.19 -25.22
CA ARG A 117 4.47 -15.74 -25.13
C ARG A 117 5.86 -15.53 -24.51
N LEU A 118 6.68 -14.67 -25.10
CA LEU A 118 7.97 -14.34 -24.53
C LEU A 118 7.80 -13.40 -23.32
N PRO A 119 8.69 -13.48 -22.31
CA PRO A 119 8.61 -12.61 -21.15
C PRO A 119 8.83 -11.14 -21.51
N THR A 120 8.29 -10.27 -20.66
CA THR A 120 8.37 -8.80 -20.74
C THR A 120 8.95 -8.17 -19.47
N ASN A 121 9.39 -8.97 -18.48
CA ASN A 121 10.00 -8.48 -17.23
C ASN A 121 11.43 -9.01 -16.96
N ASP A 122 12.17 -8.31 -16.09
CA ASP A 122 13.58 -8.57 -15.73
C ASP A 122 13.83 -9.97 -15.11
N SER A 123 12.80 -10.57 -14.50
CA SER A 123 12.87 -11.90 -13.88
C SER A 123 12.46 -13.05 -14.83
N TYR A 124 12.02 -12.73 -16.05
CA TYR A 124 11.48 -13.67 -17.04
C TYR A 124 10.31 -14.53 -16.53
N THR A 125 9.50 -14.01 -15.61
CA THR A 125 8.41 -14.74 -14.91
C THR A 125 7.01 -14.51 -15.50
N ASP A 126 6.84 -13.51 -16.36
CA ASP A 126 5.57 -13.16 -17.03
C ASP A 126 5.41 -13.80 -18.43
N GLY A 127 6.41 -14.54 -18.88
CA GLY A 127 6.38 -15.34 -20.10
C GLY A 127 5.50 -16.59 -19.97
N GLY A 128 5.16 -17.18 -21.12
CA GLY A 128 4.39 -18.42 -21.22
C GLY A 128 5.10 -19.63 -20.61
N PHE A 129 6.43 -19.63 -20.65
CA PHE A 129 7.29 -20.55 -19.95
C PHE A 129 8.18 -19.77 -18.97
N ARG A 130 8.35 -20.30 -17.76
CA ARG A 130 9.10 -19.68 -16.65
C ARG A 130 10.38 -20.47 -16.34
N PRO A 131 11.43 -19.85 -15.78
CA PRO A 131 12.67 -20.53 -15.38
C PRO A 131 12.43 -21.71 -14.42
N GLY A 132 13.14 -22.81 -14.67
CA GLY A 132 13.22 -23.95 -13.76
C GLY A 132 11.88 -24.55 -13.35
N ARG A 133 10.96 -24.72 -14.32
CA ARG A 133 9.64 -25.34 -14.13
C ARG A 133 9.55 -26.69 -14.81
N THR A 134 8.65 -27.51 -14.28
CA THR A 134 8.22 -28.76 -14.90
C THR A 134 6.82 -28.57 -15.47
N TYR A 135 6.64 -28.76 -16.78
CA TYR A 135 5.34 -28.68 -17.43
C TYR A 135 4.87 -30.08 -17.83
N VAL A 136 3.59 -30.37 -17.59
CA VAL A 136 2.90 -31.57 -18.09
C VAL A 136 1.77 -31.12 -19.02
N ILE A 137 1.92 -31.38 -20.31
CA ILE A 137 0.87 -31.17 -21.31
C ILE A 137 -0.03 -32.41 -21.33
N SER A 138 -1.34 -32.21 -21.29
CA SER A 138 -2.37 -33.23 -21.52
C SER A 138 -3.19 -32.87 -22.74
N ILE A 139 -3.24 -33.77 -23.73
CA ILE A 139 -3.98 -33.60 -24.97
C ILE A 139 -5.26 -34.42 -24.86
N ILE A 140 -6.41 -33.74 -24.80
CA ILE A 140 -7.68 -34.34 -24.39
C ILE A 140 -8.31 -35.10 -25.55
N GLY A 141 -8.52 -36.41 -25.35
CA GLY A 141 -9.15 -37.36 -26.28
C GLY A 141 -10.66 -37.50 -26.11
N SER A 142 -11.26 -38.45 -26.84
CA SER A 142 -12.70 -38.72 -26.91
C SER A 142 -13.35 -39.34 -25.65
N GLY A 143 -12.55 -39.77 -24.67
CA GLY A 143 -13.00 -40.55 -23.51
C GLY A 143 -13.47 -39.70 -22.34
N SER A 144 -13.08 -38.42 -22.31
CA SER A 144 -13.52 -37.43 -21.33
C SER A 144 -14.93 -36.94 -21.65
N LYS A 145 -15.95 -37.59 -21.08
CA LYS A 145 -17.39 -37.38 -21.40
C LYS A 145 -17.98 -35.97 -21.13
N SER A 146 -17.17 -34.96 -20.80
CA SER A 146 -17.65 -33.59 -20.52
C SER A 146 -16.67 -32.46 -20.92
N SER A 147 -15.69 -32.72 -21.79
CA SER A 147 -14.68 -31.73 -22.19
C SER A 147 -14.66 -31.47 -23.70
N ALA A 148 -14.10 -30.32 -24.10
CA ALA A 148 -13.71 -30.12 -25.48
C ALA A 148 -12.60 -31.11 -25.86
N THR A 149 -12.63 -31.60 -27.10
CA THR A 149 -11.67 -32.57 -27.64
C THR A 149 -11.10 -32.02 -28.95
N LEU A 150 -9.78 -32.13 -29.14
CA LEU A 150 -9.11 -31.72 -30.37
C LEU A 150 -9.60 -32.54 -31.58
N ARG A 151 -9.77 -31.89 -32.75
CA ARG A 151 -10.29 -32.53 -33.97
C ARG A 151 -9.34 -32.45 -35.16
N ASP A 152 -9.52 -33.39 -36.09
CA ASP A 152 -9.02 -33.25 -37.46
C ASP A 152 -10.01 -32.47 -38.35
N GLN A 153 -9.55 -32.06 -39.55
CA GLN A 153 -10.33 -31.27 -40.51
C GLN A 153 -11.57 -32.01 -41.07
N ASP A 154 -11.64 -33.34 -40.94
CA ASP A 154 -12.83 -34.13 -41.26
C ASP A 154 -13.79 -34.27 -40.04
N GLY A 155 -13.47 -33.58 -38.94
CA GLY A 155 -14.26 -33.55 -37.70
C GLY A 155 -14.04 -34.73 -36.75
N ARG A 156 -13.10 -35.65 -37.04
CA ARG A 156 -12.81 -36.82 -36.17
C ARG A 156 -12.19 -36.35 -34.85
N LEU A 157 -12.60 -36.98 -33.76
CA LEU A 157 -12.04 -36.75 -32.41
C LEU A 157 -10.67 -37.40 -32.25
N LEU A 158 -9.80 -36.82 -31.42
CA LEU A 158 -8.56 -37.47 -31.00
C LEU A 158 -8.87 -38.78 -30.25
N SER A 159 -8.31 -39.88 -30.75
CA SER A 159 -8.58 -41.22 -30.25
C SER A 159 -7.99 -41.48 -28.86
N ASP A 160 -8.77 -42.10 -27.97
CA ASP A 160 -8.32 -42.60 -26.65
C ASP A 160 -7.30 -43.75 -26.73
N LYS A 161 -6.96 -44.18 -27.95
CA LYS A 161 -5.85 -45.10 -28.24
C LYS A 161 -4.65 -44.40 -28.87
N SER A 162 -4.60 -43.06 -28.83
CA SER A 162 -3.40 -42.30 -29.15
C SER A 162 -2.24 -42.78 -28.26
N PRO A 163 -1.07 -43.12 -28.83
CA PRO A 163 0.07 -43.64 -28.05
C PRO A 163 0.69 -42.56 -27.16
N ILE A 164 0.43 -41.28 -27.44
CA ILE A 164 0.77 -40.14 -26.60
C ILE A 164 -0.53 -39.40 -26.28
N GLN A 165 -0.84 -39.27 -24.99
CA GLN A 165 -1.96 -38.47 -24.46
C GLN A 165 -1.47 -37.36 -23.52
N SER A 166 -0.27 -37.54 -22.95
CA SER A 166 0.40 -36.54 -22.13
C SER A 166 1.91 -36.58 -22.37
N MET A 167 2.56 -35.43 -22.26
CA MET A 167 4.02 -35.31 -22.25
C MET A 167 4.48 -34.40 -21.12
N LYS A 168 5.67 -34.65 -20.59
CA LYS A 168 6.36 -33.83 -19.60
C LYS A 168 7.59 -33.19 -20.24
N PHE A 169 7.92 -31.97 -19.86
CA PHE A 169 9.23 -31.36 -20.14
C PHE A 169 9.65 -30.44 -18.99
N THR A 170 10.94 -30.08 -18.94
CA THR A 170 11.49 -29.10 -18.00
C THR A 170 12.01 -27.88 -18.75
N THR A 171 11.84 -26.70 -18.19
CA THR A 171 12.48 -25.48 -18.71
C THR A 171 13.87 -25.29 -18.12
N ALA A 172 14.73 -24.60 -18.86
CA ALA A 172 16.02 -24.15 -18.39
C ALA A 172 15.90 -23.30 -17.10
N SER A 173 16.91 -23.40 -16.25
CA SER A 173 17.02 -22.68 -14.98
C SER A 173 18.30 -21.86 -14.97
N GLY A 174 18.23 -20.62 -14.53
CA GLY A 174 19.33 -19.67 -14.51
C GLY A 174 18.80 -18.27 -14.20
N THR A 175 19.70 -17.28 -14.19
CA THR A 175 19.35 -15.86 -14.01
C THR A 175 19.80 -15.00 -15.20
N THR A 176 20.60 -15.56 -16.11
CA THR A 176 21.11 -14.84 -17.29
C THR A 176 20.36 -15.23 -18.57
N PRO A 177 20.23 -14.32 -19.55
CA PRO A 177 19.61 -14.62 -20.84
C PRO A 177 20.16 -15.88 -21.53
N LYS A 178 21.49 -16.04 -21.50
CA LYS A 178 22.21 -17.15 -22.15
C LYS A 178 21.92 -18.53 -21.55
N GLU A 179 21.51 -18.58 -20.29
CA GLU A 179 21.07 -19.83 -19.63
C GLU A 179 19.61 -20.18 -19.96
N LEU A 180 18.78 -19.16 -20.24
CA LEU A 180 17.33 -19.29 -20.32
C LEU A 180 16.77 -19.35 -21.76
N PHE A 181 17.50 -18.81 -22.75
CA PHE A 181 17.04 -18.71 -24.13
C PHE A 181 18.06 -19.29 -25.13
N THR A 182 17.58 -19.94 -26.20
CA THR A 182 18.44 -20.24 -27.35
C THR A 182 18.56 -19.04 -28.25
N ASP A 183 19.79 -18.71 -28.67
CA ASP A 183 19.98 -17.87 -29.85
C ASP A 183 19.36 -18.54 -31.09
N ARG A 184 18.75 -17.72 -31.95
CA ARG A 184 18.17 -18.09 -33.25
C ARG A 184 18.80 -17.32 -34.41
N THR A 185 19.51 -16.22 -34.15
CA THR A 185 20.07 -15.30 -35.16
C THR A 185 21.41 -14.77 -34.67
N VAL A 186 22.50 -15.35 -35.19
CA VAL A 186 23.87 -15.06 -34.76
C VAL A 186 24.20 -13.56 -34.77
N GLY A 187 24.72 -13.05 -33.64
CA GLY A 187 25.08 -11.66 -33.43
C GLY A 187 23.90 -10.81 -32.95
N GLY A 188 24.20 -9.69 -32.27
CA GLY A 188 23.16 -8.85 -31.65
C GLY A 188 22.14 -8.23 -32.62
N PRO A 189 21.07 -7.60 -32.10
CA PRO A 189 19.95 -7.13 -32.92
C PRO A 189 20.36 -6.14 -34.01
N ARG A 190 19.76 -6.25 -35.19
CA ARG A 190 19.84 -5.29 -36.30
C ARG A 190 18.49 -4.61 -36.53
N VAL A 191 18.52 -3.30 -36.74
CA VAL A 191 17.34 -2.51 -37.10
C VAL A 191 16.95 -2.78 -38.55
N LEU A 192 15.72 -3.21 -38.78
CA LEU A 192 15.10 -3.39 -40.10
C LEU A 192 14.54 -2.08 -40.67
N GLY A 193 14.15 -1.16 -39.80
CA GLY A 193 13.63 0.14 -40.17
C GLY A 193 13.03 0.88 -38.99
N ILE A 194 12.93 2.19 -39.12
CA ILE A 194 12.38 3.11 -38.14
C ILE A 194 11.25 3.86 -38.82
N ASP A 195 10.12 4.00 -38.13
CA ASP A 195 9.09 4.96 -38.51
C ASP A 195 8.91 6.02 -37.42
N VAL A 196 8.49 7.22 -37.84
CA VAL A 196 8.27 8.36 -36.96
C VAL A 196 7.03 9.11 -37.43
N SER A 197 6.07 9.27 -36.52
CA SER A 197 4.81 9.98 -36.70
C SER A 197 4.60 11.01 -35.57
N PRO A 198 3.71 12.00 -35.72
CA PRO A 198 3.12 12.46 -36.99
C PRO A 198 4.14 13.20 -37.87
N ARG A 199 3.95 13.07 -39.20
CA ARG A 199 4.75 13.80 -40.21
C ARG A 199 4.01 15.04 -40.68
N ILE A 200 4.68 16.18 -40.60
CA ILE A 200 4.18 17.49 -41.02
C ILE A 200 5.08 17.98 -42.16
N GLY A 201 4.69 17.60 -43.39
CA GLY A 201 5.58 17.65 -44.55
C GLY A 201 6.79 16.74 -44.36
N ASP A 202 7.98 17.25 -44.65
CA ASP A 202 9.25 16.53 -44.47
C ASP A 202 9.79 16.54 -43.02
N ARG A 203 9.01 17.03 -42.06
CA ARG A 203 9.40 17.22 -40.65
C ARG A 203 8.49 16.44 -39.69
N ILE A 204 8.93 16.31 -38.45
CA ILE A 204 8.15 15.70 -37.36
C ILE A 204 7.57 16.80 -36.47
N GLY A 205 6.34 16.57 -35.98
CA GLY A 205 5.68 17.46 -35.02
C GLY A 205 6.49 17.68 -33.74
N LEU A 206 6.18 18.74 -33.00
CA LEU A 206 6.90 19.09 -31.77
C LEU A 206 6.44 18.33 -30.53
N ASN A 207 5.55 17.33 -30.65
CA ASN A 207 4.88 16.71 -29.50
C ASN A 207 4.10 17.73 -28.65
N ASP A 208 3.56 18.78 -29.29
CA ASP A 208 2.65 19.74 -28.65
C ASP A 208 1.32 19.01 -28.32
N LEU A 209 0.68 19.30 -27.18
CA LEU A 209 -0.50 18.56 -26.68
C LEU A 209 -1.68 18.55 -27.69
N GLY A 210 -1.72 19.51 -28.62
CA GLY A 210 -2.76 19.69 -29.64
C GLY A 210 -2.52 18.98 -30.97
N GLY A 211 -1.55 18.06 -31.05
CA GLY A 211 -1.33 17.18 -32.20
C GLY A 211 -1.43 15.70 -31.82
N GLU A 212 -1.27 14.81 -32.81
CA GLU A 212 -1.00 13.40 -32.55
C GLU A 212 0.33 13.26 -31.79
N PRO A 213 0.41 12.47 -30.70
CA PRO A 213 1.65 12.28 -29.95
C PRO A 213 2.77 11.76 -30.84
N VAL A 214 4.00 12.24 -30.63
CA VAL A 214 5.15 11.78 -31.41
C VAL A 214 5.50 10.35 -31.01
N GLU A 215 5.53 9.46 -31.98
CA GLU A 215 5.94 8.07 -31.79
C GLU A 215 7.14 7.73 -32.67
N VAL A 216 8.18 7.14 -32.08
CA VAL A 216 9.35 6.59 -32.79
C VAL A 216 9.32 5.07 -32.64
N SER A 217 8.93 4.37 -33.70
CA SER A 217 8.78 2.92 -33.71
C SER A 217 9.94 2.24 -34.47
N ILE A 218 10.72 1.43 -33.76
CA ILE A 218 11.98 0.82 -34.21
C ILE A 218 11.79 -0.69 -34.33
N ARG A 219 11.93 -1.24 -35.54
CA ARG A 219 11.76 -2.68 -35.83
C ARG A 219 13.11 -3.40 -35.90
N PHE A 220 13.21 -4.54 -35.23
CA PHE A 220 14.41 -5.39 -35.17
C PHE A 220 14.20 -6.73 -35.89
N ASN A 221 15.29 -7.28 -36.41
CA ASN A 221 15.34 -8.55 -37.16
C ASN A 221 15.25 -9.82 -36.28
N GLN A 222 15.23 -9.67 -34.96
CA GLN A 222 15.21 -10.76 -33.99
C GLN A 222 14.58 -10.28 -32.67
N THR A 223 14.32 -11.23 -31.77
CA THR A 223 13.83 -11.02 -30.41
C THR A 223 14.86 -10.24 -29.57
N VAL A 224 14.42 -9.27 -28.78
CA VAL A 224 15.29 -8.47 -27.89
C VAL A 224 15.18 -8.94 -26.43
N ASN A 225 16.23 -8.72 -25.63
CA ASN A 225 16.16 -8.92 -24.19
C ASN A 225 15.19 -7.88 -23.59
N PRO A 226 14.09 -8.29 -22.92
CA PRO A 226 13.08 -7.38 -22.36
C PRO A 226 13.56 -6.64 -21.10
N ALA A 227 14.71 -7.00 -20.53
CA ALA A 227 15.19 -6.42 -19.28
C ALA A 227 15.29 -4.88 -19.35
N SER A 228 14.90 -4.21 -18.28
CA SER A 228 14.85 -2.75 -18.10
C SER A 228 16.15 -2.04 -18.51
N THR A 229 17.30 -2.63 -18.20
CA THR A 229 18.63 -2.12 -18.56
C THR A 229 18.95 -2.19 -20.07
N ASN A 230 18.13 -2.90 -20.85
CA ASN A 230 18.22 -3.05 -22.29
C ASN A 230 17.10 -2.27 -22.99
N VAL A 231 15.84 -2.60 -22.68
CA VAL A 231 14.63 -1.88 -23.12
C VAL A 231 13.93 -1.32 -21.86
N PRO A 232 13.93 0.01 -21.61
CA PRO A 232 13.49 0.57 -20.33
C PRO A 232 11.96 0.75 -20.27
N VAL A 233 11.21 -0.36 -20.33
CA VAL A 233 9.73 -0.36 -20.44
C VAL A 233 9.00 0.22 -19.21
N GLY A 234 9.70 0.37 -18.09
CA GLY A 234 9.21 1.00 -16.87
C GLY A 234 10.04 2.21 -16.43
N GLN A 235 10.54 3.02 -17.39
CA GLN A 235 11.40 4.15 -17.06
C GLN A 235 10.70 5.16 -16.13
N ASN A 236 11.34 5.49 -15.00
CA ASN A 236 10.87 6.58 -14.16
C ASN A 236 11.17 7.94 -14.84
N LEU A 237 10.10 8.64 -15.22
CA LEU A 237 10.15 9.96 -15.85
C LEU A 237 10.05 11.13 -14.84
N ASP A 238 9.95 10.84 -13.53
CA ASP A 238 9.97 11.87 -12.49
C ASP A 238 11.31 12.65 -12.47
N PRO A 239 11.33 13.97 -12.69
CA PRO A 239 12.54 14.79 -12.67
C PRO A 239 13.33 14.77 -11.36
N ILE A 240 12.77 14.33 -10.23
CA ILE A 240 13.54 14.13 -8.98
C ILE A 240 14.39 12.85 -9.04
N ASN A 241 13.87 11.80 -9.67
CA ASN A 241 14.39 10.44 -9.57
C ASN A 241 14.94 9.88 -10.88
N PHE A 242 14.68 10.52 -12.02
CA PHE A 242 15.23 10.11 -13.31
C PHE A 242 16.76 10.15 -13.24
N GLN A 243 17.42 9.05 -13.59
CA GLN A 243 18.87 9.03 -13.68
C GLN A 243 19.27 8.74 -15.13
N ILE A 244 20.28 9.45 -15.63
CA ILE A 244 20.77 9.31 -17.01
C ILE A 244 21.28 7.87 -17.28
N ARG A 245 21.60 7.10 -16.23
CA ARG A 245 21.95 5.68 -16.32
C ARG A 245 20.76 4.75 -16.63
N ASP A 246 19.52 5.19 -16.36
CA ASP A 246 18.30 4.39 -16.50
C ASP A 246 17.62 4.53 -17.87
N LYS A 247 18.21 5.29 -18.80
CA LYS A 247 17.75 5.45 -20.20
C LYS A 247 17.83 4.18 -21.07
N GLY A 248 18.23 3.05 -20.48
CA GLY A 248 18.49 1.80 -21.20
C GLY A 248 19.52 1.94 -22.32
N ARG A 249 19.36 1.10 -23.36
CA ARG A 249 20.25 1.04 -24.53
C ARG A 249 19.59 1.52 -25.83
N VAL A 250 18.33 1.95 -25.76
CA VAL A 250 17.55 2.49 -26.90
C VAL A 250 16.87 3.77 -26.45
N PHE A 251 17.24 4.91 -27.05
CA PHE A 251 16.77 6.23 -26.62
C PHE A 251 16.93 7.29 -27.73
N LEU A 252 16.41 8.50 -27.49
CA LEU A 252 16.53 9.65 -28.38
C LEU A 252 17.55 10.66 -27.86
N GLU A 253 18.40 11.21 -28.72
CA GLU A 253 19.33 12.30 -28.34
C GLU A 253 19.38 13.42 -29.39
N TYR A 254 19.78 14.61 -28.98
CA TYR A 254 20.04 15.74 -29.87
C TYR A 254 21.26 16.55 -29.40
N ASP A 255 21.77 17.43 -30.24
CA ASP A 255 22.85 18.36 -29.86
C ASP A 255 22.27 19.74 -29.52
N ASP A 256 22.61 20.23 -28.33
CA ASP A 256 22.07 21.46 -27.79
C ASP A 256 23.08 22.62 -27.85
N PRO A 257 22.70 23.80 -28.37
CA PRO A 257 23.60 24.94 -28.49
C PRO A 257 23.96 25.59 -27.14
N VAL A 258 23.27 25.24 -26.03
CA VAL A 258 23.50 25.82 -24.69
C VAL A 258 23.81 24.74 -23.66
N LEU A 259 23.05 23.63 -23.64
CA LEU A 259 23.21 22.54 -22.66
C LEU A 259 24.25 21.48 -23.08
N GLY A 260 24.85 21.60 -24.26
CA GLY A 260 25.90 20.70 -24.77
C GLY A 260 25.42 19.62 -25.73
N THR A 261 26.35 18.78 -26.19
CA THR A 261 26.07 17.72 -27.19
C THR A 261 25.46 16.46 -26.56
N ARG A 262 24.79 15.64 -27.37
CA ARG A 262 24.16 14.37 -26.99
C ARG A 262 23.24 14.45 -25.76
N ARG A 263 22.42 15.51 -25.69
CA ARG A 263 21.35 15.60 -24.69
C ARG A 263 20.29 14.54 -24.99
N TRP A 264 20.08 13.65 -24.02
CA TRP A 264 19.02 12.66 -24.05
C TRP A 264 17.64 13.36 -23.93
N ILE A 265 16.66 12.86 -24.67
CA ILE A 265 15.25 13.26 -24.60
C ILE A 265 14.52 12.12 -23.86
N PRO A 266 13.99 12.38 -22.65
CA PRO A 266 13.16 11.42 -21.93
C PRO A 266 11.88 11.06 -22.70
N GLY A 267 11.32 9.90 -22.41
CA GLY A 267 10.09 9.42 -23.03
C GLY A 267 9.71 8.04 -22.52
N SER A 268 8.43 7.70 -22.59
CA SER A 268 8.00 6.33 -22.29
C SER A 268 8.48 5.39 -23.41
N VAL A 269 8.88 4.19 -23.01
CA VAL A 269 9.35 3.15 -23.92
C VAL A 269 8.43 1.94 -23.77
N GLU A 270 8.00 1.39 -24.89
CA GLU A 270 7.16 0.20 -24.95
C GLU A 270 7.83 -0.87 -25.81
N LEU A 271 7.51 -2.13 -25.52
CA LEU A 271 7.89 -3.30 -26.31
C LEU A 271 6.63 -4.00 -26.86
N PRO A 272 5.85 -3.34 -27.76
CA PRO A 272 4.55 -3.85 -28.22
C PRO A 272 4.66 -5.19 -28.96
N VAL A 273 5.81 -5.50 -29.55
CA VAL A 273 6.08 -6.80 -30.20
C VAL A 273 7.44 -7.31 -29.73
N ASN A 274 7.48 -8.54 -29.23
CA ASN A 274 8.71 -9.30 -29.00
C ASN A 274 8.44 -10.78 -29.30
N ASP A 275 8.43 -11.10 -30.60
CA ASP A 275 8.17 -12.44 -31.12
C ASP A 275 9.48 -13.22 -31.35
N LEU A 276 9.36 -14.52 -31.61
CA LEU A 276 10.50 -15.45 -31.88
C LEU A 276 11.40 -15.07 -33.07
N THR A 277 11.03 -14.06 -33.86
CA THR A 277 11.71 -13.65 -35.10
C THR A 277 11.85 -12.14 -35.27
N SER A 278 11.31 -11.33 -34.37
CA SER A 278 11.27 -9.86 -34.54
C SER A 278 10.81 -9.16 -33.27
N ALA A 279 11.32 -7.97 -33.02
CA ALA A 279 10.82 -7.08 -31.99
C ALA A 279 10.48 -5.70 -32.57
N THR A 280 9.56 -4.99 -31.92
CA THR A 280 9.31 -3.56 -32.14
C THR A 280 9.44 -2.85 -30.81
N VAL A 281 10.37 -1.90 -30.71
CA VAL A 281 10.50 -0.98 -29.57
C VAL A 281 9.92 0.36 -30.00
N THR A 282 9.08 0.93 -29.16
CA THR A 282 8.38 2.18 -29.42
C THR A 282 8.76 3.21 -28.35
N ILE A 283 9.16 4.42 -28.76
CA ILE A 283 9.47 5.52 -27.85
C ILE A 283 8.48 6.66 -28.10
N ARG A 284 7.82 7.16 -27.04
CA ARG A 284 7.02 8.39 -27.07
C ARG A 284 7.71 9.45 -26.20
N PRO A 285 8.22 10.57 -26.76
CA PRO A 285 8.90 11.60 -25.99
C PRO A 285 8.03 12.18 -24.88
N ASP A 286 8.64 12.52 -23.74
CA ASP A 286 7.97 13.25 -22.66
C ASP A 286 8.06 14.76 -22.91
N GLY A 287 6.91 15.43 -22.90
CA GLY A 287 6.80 16.85 -23.19
C GLY A 287 7.22 17.25 -24.62
N VAL A 288 7.39 18.56 -24.81
CA VAL A 288 7.57 19.19 -26.13
C VAL A 288 9.02 19.08 -26.64
N LEU A 289 9.18 18.61 -27.87
CA LEU A 289 10.47 18.45 -28.56
C LEU A 289 11.15 19.78 -28.91
N PRO A 290 12.51 19.79 -28.99
CA PRO A 290 13.27 20.96 -29.45
C PRO A 290 12.91 21.32 -30.90
N ASN A 291 12.66 22.61 -31.18
CA ASN A 291 12.29 23.07 -32.53
C ASN A 291 13.49 23.16 -33.48
N ASN A 292 13.24 23.04 -34.78
CA ASN A 292 14.20 23.02 -35.90
C ASN A 292 15.48 22.21 -35.64
N THR A 293 15.34 21.06 -34.97
CA THR A 293 16.44 20.27 -34.42
C THR A 293 16.53 18.91 -35.12
N LEU A 294 17.75 18.42 -35.29
CA LEU A 294 18.01 17.05 -35.72
C LEU A 294 18.04 16.14 -34.50
N VAL A 295 17.04 15.29 -34.35
CA VAL A 295 16.98 14.26 -33.31
C VAL A 295 17.53 12.96 -33.88
N ARG A 296 18.40 12.29 -33.12
CA ARG A 296 19.00 10.99 -33.43
C ARG A 296 18.29 9.90 -32.64
N VAL A 297 17.97 8.80 -33.32
CA VAL A 297 17.47 7.56 -32.72
C VAL A 297 18.69 6.68 -32.45
N ILE A 298 18.91 6.34 -31.18
CA ILE A 298 20.09 5.60 -30.73
C ILE A 298 19.71 4.18 -30.34
N VAL A 299 20.50 3.23 -30.81
CA VAL A 299 20.57 1.85 -30.28
C VAL A 299 22.05 1.57 -30.00
N GLU A 300 22.44 1.51 -28.73
CA GLU A 300 23.85 1.31 -28.35
C GLU A 300 24.37 -0.06 -28.82
N ALA A 301 25.69 -0.18 -29.01
CA ALA A 301 26.31 -1.44 -29.48
C ALA A 301 26.12 -2.59 -28.47
N GLU A 302 25.96 -2.24 -27.19
CA GLU A 302 25.62 -3.15 -26.11
C GLU A 302 24.19 -3.70 -26.19
N PHE A 303 23.30 -3.18 -27.04
CA PHE A 303 21.91 -3.63 -27.10
C PHE A 303 21.83 -5.14 -27.38
N GLN A 304 21.07 -5.85 -26.54
CA GLN A 304 21.06 -7.31 -26.46
C GLN A 304 19.83 -7.95 -27.08
N ASP A 305 20.05 -9.07 -27.75
CA ASP A 305 19.00 -10.02 -28.08
C ASP A 305 18.56 -10.84 -26.86
N VAL A 306 17.50 -11.62 -27.02
CA VAL A 306 16.93 -12.44 -25.93
C VAL A 306 17.89 -13.51 -25.38
N SER A 307 18.96 -13.85 -26.09
CA SER A 307 20.05 -14.76 -25.66
C SER A 307 21.23 -14.04 -25.01
N GLY A 308 21.26 -12.71 -25.06
CA GLY A 308 22.32 -11.86 -24.50
C GLY A 308 23.48 -11.55 -25.46
N GLU A 309 23.37 -11.86 -26.76
CA GLU A 309 24.36 -11.40 -27.74
C GLU A 309 24.13 -9.92 -28.11
N SER A 310 25.21 -9.22 -28.43
CA SER A 310 25.22 -7.77 -28.73
C SER A 310 26.20 -7.44 -29.86
N ASN A 311 26.27 -6.15 -30.22
CA ASN A 311 27.03 -5.64 -31.35
C ASN A 311 28.39 -5.04 -30.99
N VAL A 312 28.82 -5.14 -29.73
CA VAL A 312 30.09 -4.57 -29.22
C VAL A 312 31.32 -5.06 -29.99
N ASN A 313 31.27 -6.26 -30.57
CA ASN A 313 32.36 -6.83 -31.38
C ASN A 313 32.31 -6.44 -32.87
N ASP A 314 31.25 -5.77 -33.33
CA ASP A 314 31.12 -5.27 -34.70
C ASP A 314 31.66 -3.84 -34.78
N ALA A 315 32.94 -3.71 -35.18
CA ALA A 315 33.60 -2.41 -35.33
C ALA A 315 33.01 -1.52 -36.45
N ALA A 316 32.05 -2.02 -37.24
CA ALA A 316 31.31 -1.25 -38.23
C ALA A 316 29.88 -0.87 -37.77
N TYR A 317 29.49 -1.22 -36.54
CA TYR A 317 28.18 -0.88 -35.98
C TYR A 317 28.05 0.62 -35.71
N ASP A 318 27.03 1.25 -36.29
CA ASP A 318 26.66 2.63 -35.98
C ASP A 318 25.53 2.65 -34.94
N ARG A 319 25.75 3.35 -33.83
CA ARG A 319 24.73 3.56 -32.78
C ARG A 319 23.59 4.47 -33.25
N VAL A 320 23.81 5.32 -34.26
CA VAL A 320 22.80 6.21 -34.83
C VAL A 320 22.01 5.47 -35.90
N VAL A 321 21.03 4.68 -35.48
CA VAL A 321 20.22 3.85 -36.38
C VAL A 321 19.23 4.64 -37.23
N GLY A 322 18.93 5.88 -36.83
CA GLY A 322 18.07 6.79 -37.60
C GLY A 322 18.12 8.22 -37.09
N GLN A 323 17.52 9.14 -37.85
CA GLN A 323 17.44 10.55 -37.51
C GLN A 323 16.22 11.22 -38.16
N PHE A 324 15.67 12.23 -37.50
CA PHE A 324 14.57 13.03 -38.02
C PHE A 324 14.74 14.50 -37.63
N ARG A 325 14.14 15.42 -38.41
CA ARG A 325 14.16 16.87 -38.12
C ARG A 325 12.80 17.34 -37.66
N THR A 326 12.77 18.06 -36.55
CA THR A 326 11.54 18.64 -35.98
C THR A 326 11.08 19.89 -36.74
N GLU A 327 9.81 20.23 -36.59
CA GLU A 327 9.18 21.45 -37.11
C GLU A 327 9.95 22.74 -36.79
N GLU A 328 9.86 23.71 -37.71
CA GLU A 328 10.43 25.04 -37.56
C GLU A 328 9.33 26.02 -37.16
N ARG A 329 9.17 26.21 -35.85
CA ARG A 329 8.13 27.05 -35.25
C ARG A 329 8.80 28.06 -34.33
N TYR A 330 9.06 29.25 -34.87
CA TYR A 330 9.67 30.39 -34.16
C TYR A 330 8.67 31.40 -33.56
N PRO A 331 7.44 31.59 -34.09
CA PRO A 331 6.44 32.39 -33.40
C PRO A 331 6.12 31.84 -32.02
N ALA A 332 5.57 32.70 -31.15
CA ALA A 332 5.15 32.34 -29.80
C ALA A 332 4.33 31.05 -29.76
N GLN A 333 4.53 30.23 -28.73
CA GLN A 333 3.98 28.88 -28.66
C GLN A 333 3.02 28.75 -27.47
N PHE A 334 1.74 28.57 -27.78
CA PHE A 334 0.69 28.27 -26.82
C PHE A 334 0.51 26.76 -26.73
N ASP A 335 0.71 26.21 -25.53
CA ASP A 335 0.44 24.80 -25.25
C ASP A 335 -0.04 24.63 -23.79
N ALA A 336 -0.19 23.40 -23.30
CA ALA A 336 -0.59 23.12 -21.93
C ALA A 336 0.06 21.84 -21.38
N VAL A 337 0.34 21.83 -20.08
CA VAL A 337 0.64 20.58 -19.37
C VAL A 337 -0.69 19.89 -19.07
N ALA A 338 -0.87 18.66 -19.53
CA ALA A 338 -2.02 17.84 -19.15
C ALA A 338 -1.67 16.96 -17.94
N PHE A 339 -2.60 16.93 -16.98
CA PHE A 339 -2.67 15.98 -15.88
C PHE A 339 -3.95 15.16 -16.11
N ASP A 340 -3.79 14.04 -16.78
CA ASP A 340 -4.87 13.09 -17.06
C ASP A 340 -4.79 11.94 -16.05
N PHE A 341 -5.94 11.47 -15.55
CA PHE A 341 -6.02 10.53 -14.43
C PHE A 341 -6.40 9.11 -14.87
N GLU A 342 -5.96 8.69 -16.06
CA GLU A 342 -6.16 7.33 -16.57
C GLU A 342 -5.42 6.27 -15.76
N ASN A 343 -4.30 6.64 -15.15
CA ASN A 343 -3.49 5.78 -14.29
C ASN A 343 -2.78 6.60 -13.18
N SER A 344 -2.01 5.92 -12.34
CA SER A 344 -1.26 6.51 -11.23
C SER A 344 0.15 7.03 -11.60
N ASP A 345 0.55 7.04 -12.88
CA ASP A 345 1.95 7.33 -13.27
C ASP A 345 2.39 8.77 -12.97
N LEU A 346 1.41 9.68 -12.90
CA LEU A 346 1.61 11.07 -12.50
C LEU A 346 1.61 11.28 -10.99
N GLN A 347 1.17 10.31 -10.17
CA GLN A 347 1.14 10.45 -8.72
C GLN A 347 2.56 10.50 -8.16
N ASP A 348 2.80 11.40 -7.20
CA ASP A 348 4.03 11.41 -6.42
C ASP A 348 3.93 10.39 -5.27
N PRO A 349 4.66 9.25 -5.33
CA PRO A 349 4.56 8.20 -4.32
C PRO A 349 5.27 8.57 -3.00
N ARG A 350 6.07 9.64 -2.99
CA ARG A 350 6.77 10.13 -1.79
C ARG A 350 6.14 11.40 -1.23
N ALA A 351 5.07 11.92 -1.84
CA ALA A 351 4.43 13.09 -1.30
C ALA A 351 3.88 12.80 0.10
N THR A 352 4.14 13.74 1.01
CA THR A 352 3.71 13.68 2.40
C THR A 352 2.27 14.21 2.46
N PHE A 353 1.34 13.34 2.85
CA PHE A 353 -0.09 13.63 2.76
C PHE A 353 -0.67 13.94 4.14
N ARG A 354 -1.04 15.21 4.36
CA ARG A 354 -1.77 15.66 5.56
C ARG A 354 -3.21 15.12 5.63
N ASP A 355 -3.83 14.88 4.48
CA ASP A 355 -5.16 14.28 4.34
C ASP A 355 -5.01 12.84 3.80
N PRO A 356 -6.03 11.96 3.95
CA PRO A 356 -6.15 10.73 3.17
C PRO A 356 -5.78 10.89 1.68
N VAL A 357 -5.13 9.88 1.10
CA VAL A 357 -4.73 9.91 -0.32
C VAL A 357 -5.97 9.69 -1.20
N ALA A 358 -6.24 10.62 -2.11
CA ALA A 358 -7.38 10.53 -3.03
C ALA A 358 -7.21 9.40 -4.07
N ASP A 359 -8.32 8.76 -4.46
CA ASP A 359 -8.33 7.55 -5.27
C ASP A 359 -8.34 7.84 -6.78
N ILE A 360 -7.73 6.99 -7.59
CA ILE A 360 -7.83 7.05 -9.06
C ILE A 360 -8.59 5.81 -9.55
N GLU A 361 -9.80 6.03 -10.07
CA GLU A 361 -10.65 4.96 -10.61
C GLU A 361 -11.26 5.38 -11.96
N ASN A 362 -11.26 4.46 -12.93
CA ASN A 362 -11.96 4.63 -14.22
C ASN A 362 -11.64 5.92 -14.99
N GLY A 363 -10.41 6.45 -14.88
CA GLY A 363 -10.02 7.71 -15.52
C GLY A 363 -10.40 8.97 -14.74
N VAL A 364 -10.76 8.84 -13.47
CA VAL A 364 -11.15 9.95 -12.59
C VAL A 364 -10.38 9.88 -11.28
N LEU A 365 -9.68 10.97 -10.94
CA LEU A 365 -9.13 11.20 -9.61
C LEU A 365 -10.28 11.68 -8.71
N GLN A 366 -10.73 10.88 -7.75
CA GLN A 366 -11.90 11.16 -6.91
C GLN A 366 -11.55 11.27 -5.43
N ALA A 367 -12.40 11.95 -4.66
CA ALA A 367 -12.27 12.00 -3.22
C ALA A 367 -12.29 10.60 -2.60
N SER A 368 -11.26 10.25 -1.82
CA SER A 368 -11.19 8.97 -1.10
C SER A 368 -12.03 9.02 0.16
N PHE A 369 -12.75 7.92 0.44
CA PHE A 369 -13.52 7.77 1.67
C PHE A 369 -13.73 6.28 1.95
N ASP A 370 -12.79 5.71 2.71
CA ASP A 370 -12.76 4.31 3.15
C ASP A 370 -13.33 4.15 4.57
N PHE A 371 -14.55 4.63 4.75
CA PHE A 371 -15.31 4.39 5.98
C PHE A 371 -16.23 3.19 5.77
N GLU A 372 -15.87 2.04 6.35
CA GLU A 372 -16.62 0.76 6.28
C GLU A 372 -18.02 0.81 6.94
N GLY A 373 -18.42 1.96 7.49
CA GLY A 373 -19.72 2.17 8.10
C GLY A 373 -20.79 2.49 7.05
N ILE A 374 -21.84 1.69 7.01
CA ILE A 374 -23.10 2.10 6.36
C ILE A 374 -23.76 3.17 7.23
N THR A 375 -24.31 4.23 6.61
CA THR A 375 -25.08 5.24 7.34
C THR A 375 -26.27 4.57 8.02
N THR A 376 -26.37 4.71 9.34
CA THR A 376 -27.54 4.29 10.12
C THR A 376 -28.24 5.53 10.66
N VAL A 377 -29.48 5.40 11.11
CA VAL A 377 -30.22 6.45 11.83
C VAL A 377 -30.38 6.10 13.30
N PHE A 378 -29.54 5.19 13.81
CA PHE A 378 -29.73 4.56 15.12
C PHE A 378 -28.70 5.04 16.12
N ASP A 379 -29.14 5.49 17.30
CA ASP A 379 -28.23 6.03 18.32
C ASP A 379 -28.05 5.02 19.46
N PHE A 380 -26.80 4.77 19.88
CA PHE A 380 -26.52 3.93 21.04
C PHE A 380 -26.42 4.78 22.31
N ARG A 381 -27.45 4.69 23.17
CA ARG A 381 -27.47 5.34 24.49
C ARG A 381 -28.09 4.42 25.54
N PRO A 382 -27.28 3.58 26.23
CA PRO A 382 -27.79 2.68 27.26
C PRO A 382 -28.37 3.43 28.47
N THR A 383 -29.37 2.82 29.10
CA THR A 383 -30.10 3.38 30.28
C THR A 383 -29.97 2.52 31.54
N VAL A 384 -29.18 1.45 31.49
CA VAL A 384 -28.93 0.52 32.60
C VAL A 384 -27.46 0.64 33.05
N PRO A 385 -27.11 0.38 34.32
CA PRO A 385 -25.76 0.65 34.83
C PRO A 385 -24.65 -0.23 34.24
N GLU A 386 -24.94 -1.44 33.77
CA GLU A 386 -23.96 -2.31 33.09
C GLU A 386 -24.59 -2.94 31.84
N VAL A 387 -23.84 -2.93 30.74
CA VAL A 387 -24.21 -3.50 29.45
C VAL A 387 -23.08 -4.41 28.97
N GLU A 388 -23.36 -5.70 28.84
CA GLU A 388 -22.44 -6.65 28.21
C GLU A 388 -22.73 -6.76 26.71
N LEU A 389 -21.69 -6.59 25.89
CA LEU A 389 -21.74 -6.68 24.43
C LEU A 389 -20.78 -7.77 23.95
N ASN A 390 -21.32 -8.96 23.69
CA ASN A 390 -20.56 -10.09 23.17
C ASN A 390 -20.29 -9.91 21.66
N THR A 391 -19.02 -9.89 21.26
CA THR A 391 -18.56 -9.66 19.89
C THR A 391 -18.72 -10.86 18.95
N GLU A 392 -19.06 -12.05 19.45
CA GLU A 392 -19.55 -13.15 18.60
C GLU A 392 -21.00 -12.88 18.19
N PHE A 393 -21.87 -12.50 19.13
CA PHE A 393 -23.28 -12.19 18.91
C PHE A 393 -23.85 -11.32 20.03
N ALA A 394 -24.42 -10.15 19.69
CA ALA A 394 -25.12 -9.28 20.63
C ALA A 394 -26.48 -8.81 20.10
N ARG A 395 -27.44 -8.59 21.01
CA ARG A 395 -28.71 -7.91 20.75
C ARG A 395 -28.65 -6.54 21.42
N VAL A 396 -28.82 -5.48 20.65
CA VAL A 396 -28.70 -4.10 21.11
C VAL A 396 -30.00 -3.36 20.81
N VAL A 397 -30.52 -2.62 21.78
CA VAL A 397 -31.69 -1.75 21.60
C VAL A 397 -31.18 -0.32 21.41
N PRO A 398 -31.30 0.27 20.19
CA PRO A 398 -30.99 1.68 19.97
C PRO A 398 -31.98 2.57 20.73
N SER A 399 -31.57 3.79 21.08
CA SER A 399 -32.44 4.71 21.82
C SER A 399 -33.62 5.24 21.00
N ASN A 400 -33.52 5.15 19.67
CA ASN A 400 -34.44 5.71 18.68
C ASN A 400 -34.92 4.67 17.64
N GLY A 401 -34.81 3.36 17.93
CA GLY A 401 -35.10 2.29 16.96
C GLY A 401 -35.51 0.94 17.58
N PRO A 402 -35.88 -0.05 16.75
CA PRO A 402 -36.12 -1.43 17.18
C PRO A 402 -34.79 -2.14 17.53
N GLU A 403 -34.87 -3.22 18.31
CA GLU A 403 -33.71 -4.06 18.63
C GLU A 403 -33.00 -4.57 17.35
N ILE A 404 -31.68 -4.35 17.29
CA ILE A 404 -30.81 -4.81 16.21
C ILE A 404 -29.89 -5.93 16.71
N THR A 405 -29.46 -6.80 15.79
CA THR A 405 -28.50 -7.87 16.06
C THR A 405 -27.14 -7.49 15.50
N VAL A 406 -26.10 -7.54 16.34
CA VAL A 406 -24.70 -7.32 15.97
C VAL A 406 -23.97 -8.67 15.97
N ILE A 407 -23.18 -8.92 14.92
CA ILE A 407 -22.41 -10.16 14.73
C ILE A 407 -20.99 -9.76 14.34
N GLY A 408 -19.99 -10.50 14.84
CA GLY A 408 -18.58 -10.25 14.48
C GLY A 408 -17.97 -9.01 15.12
N GLY A 409 -18.61 -8.41 16.13
CA GLY A 409 -18.07 -7.32 16.93
C GLY A 409 -18.15 -5.93 16.32
N VAL A 410 -18.77 -5.77 15.14
CA VAL A 410 -18.85 -4.48 14.44
C VAL A 410 -20.19 -3.77 14.69
N PHE A 411 -20.18 -2.87 15.67
CA PHE A 411 -21.26 -1.99 16.07
C PHE A 411 -21.36 -0.78 15.14
N ARG A 412 -22.55 -0.49 14.62
CA ARG A 412 -22.80 0.60 13.65
C ARG A 412 -23.95 1.47 14.13
N PHE A 413 -23.69 2.75 14.36
CA PHE A 413 -24.63 3.73 14.91
C PHE A 413 -24.41 5.10 14.28
N ASP A 414 -25.36 6.01 14.44
CA ASP A 414 -25.21 7.42 14.06
C ASP A 414 -24.44 8.15 15.17
N ASP A 415 -25.09 8.43 16.29
CA ASP A 415 -24.44 8.89 17.52
C ASP A 415 -24.25 7.76 18.55
N VAL A 416 -23.17 7.82 19.32
CA VAL A 416 -22.93 6.96 20.49
C VAL A 416 -22.74 7.83 21.72
N THR A 417 -23.48 7.55 22.80
CA THR A 417 -23.31 8.21 24.10
C THR A 417 -23.37 7.19 25.22
N ILE A 418 -22.24 6.91 25.87
CA ILE A 418 -22.18 6.09 27.09
C ILE A 418 -22.30 7.03 28.30
N PRO A 419 -23.44 7.04 29.03
CA PRO A 419 -23.68 8.03 30.08
C PRO A 419 -22.85 7.75 31.33
N ARG A 420 -22.57 8.81 32.09
CA ARG A 420 -21.96 8.72 33.44
C ARG A 420 -22.65 7.67 34.31
N GLY A 421 -21.84 6.83 34.96
CA GLY A 421 -22.31 5.72 35.81
C GLY A 421 -22.85 4.51 35.05
N THR A 422 -22.66 4.47 33.72
CA THR A 422 -22.92 3.29 32.89
C THR A 422 -21.60 2.66 32.46
N VAL A 423 -21.51 1.33 32.54
CA VAL A 423 -20.37 0.55 32.07
C VAL A 423 -20.76 -0.30 30.87
N VAL A 424 -20.06 -0.16 29.76
CA VAL A 424 -20.19 -1.01 28.57
C VAL A 424 -18.99 -1.95 28.50
N ARG A 425 -19.23 -3.24 28.68
CA ARG A 425 -18.19 -4.28 28.69
C ARG A 425 -18.26 -5.11 27.41
N GLY A 426 -17.16 -5.15 26.66
CA GLY A 426 -16.98 -6.10 25.56
C GLY A 426 -16.61 -7.49 26.06
N THR A 427 -17.24 -8.52 25.50
CA THR A 427 -16.91 -9.94 25.73
C THR A 427 -16.86 -10.69 24.38
N GLY A 428 -16.44 -11.96 24.37
CA GLY A 428 -16.34 -12.75 23.12
C GLY A 428 -14.95 -12.69 22.47
N LYS A 429 -14.82 -13.27 21.26
CA LYS A 429 -13.52 -13.54 20.62
C LYS A 429 -13.11 -12.59 19.50
N ASN A 430 -14.05 -11.83 18.94
CA ASN A 430 -13.76 -10.88 17.86
C ASN A 430 -13.38 -9.51 18.45
N PRO A 431 -12.58 -8.68 17.77
CA PRO A 431 -12.40 -7.27 18.14
C PRO A 431 -13.74 -6.55 18.33
N MET A 432 -13.77 -5.57 19.24
CA MET A 432 -14.90 -4.64 19.36
C MET A 432 -14.62 -3.44 18.45
N VAL A 433 -15.47 -3.24 17.45
CA VAL A 433 -15.33 -2.16 16.45
C VAL A 433 -16.58 -1.31 16.45
N TRP A 434 -16.44 -0.01 16.70
CA TRP A 434 -17.50 0.98 16.60
C TRP A 434 -17.32 1.81 15.34
N LEU A 435 -18.32 1.83 14.48
CA LEU A 435 -18.40 2.68 13.29
C LEU A 435 -19.54 3.69 13.49
N THR A 436 -19.20 4.97 13.59
CA THR A 436 -20.07 6.05 14.07
C THR A 436 -20.10 7.21 13.06
N THR A 437 -21.26 7.56 12.53
CA THR A 437 -21.36 8.67 11.54
C THR A 437 -21.43 10.06 12.19
N GLY A 438 -21.84 10.16 13.45
CA GLY A 438 -21.88 11.37 14.27
C GLY A 438 -20.79 11.42 15.36
N GLU A 439 -21.16 11.82 16.58
CA GLU A 439 -20.28 11.89 17.76
C GLU A 439 -20.17 10.53 18.47
N PHE A 440 -18.98 10.19 18.94
CA PHE A 440 -18.77 9.10 19.89
C PHE A 440 -18.36 9.64 21.26
N ARG A 441 -19.29 9.64 22.22
CA ARG A 441 -19.11 10.24 23.54
C ARG A 441 -19.12 9.21 24.66
N VAL A 442 -18.11 9.27 25.53
CA VAL A 442 -17.96 8.42 26.72
C VAL A 442 -17.90 9.31 27.97
N ASP A 443 -19.00 9.41 28.71
CA ASP A 443 -19.06 10.02 30.05
C ASP A 443 -19.06 8.96 31.18
N GLY A 444 -19.22 7.68 30.83
CA GLY A 444 -19.14 6.50 31.70
C GLY A 444 -17.92 5.63 31.37
N GLU A 445 -18.05 4.30 31.37
CA GLU A 445 -16.92 3.39 31.12
C GLU A 445 -17.17 2.52 29.87
N LEU A 446 -16.17 2.39 29.01
CA LEU A 446 -16.13 1.47 27.87
C LEU A 446 -14.88 0.59 27.98
N ARG A 447 -15.06 -0.70 28.23
CA ARG A 447 -13.95 -1.62 28.53
C ARG A 447 -13.92 -2.89 27.69
N VAL A 448 -12.72 -3.28 27.29
CA VAL A 448 -12.38 -4.61 26.74
C VAL A 448 -11.29 -5.30 27.58
N ASP A 449 -11.35 -5.09 28.90
CA ASP A 449 -10.37 -5.59 29.85
C ASP A 449 -10.40 -7.12 29.99
N GLY A 450 -9.21 -7.72 30.05
CA GLY A 450 -9.04 -9.13 30.38
C GLY A 450 -9.50 -9.43 31.80
N SER A 451 -10.04 -10.63 32.03
CA SER A 451 -10.49 -11.03 33.37
C SER A 451 -9.31 -11.44 34.25
N ASP A 452 -9.42 -11.22 35.56
CA ASP A 452 -8.43 -11.70 36.53
C ASP A 452 -8.40 -13.24 36.59
N GLY A 453 -7.22 -13.79 36.90
CA GLY A 453 -7.03 -15.20 37.22
C GLY A 453 -7.50 -15.52 38.64
N ALA A 454 -7.93 -16.76 38.88
CA ALA A 454 -8.47 -17.15 40.18
C ALA A 454 -7.40 -17.21 41.28
N ASP A 455 -7.74 -16.68 42.47
CA ASP A 455 -6.99 -16.89 43.71
C ASP A 455 -7.20 -18.31 44.26
N VAL A 456 -6.17 -18.87 44.92
CA VAL A 456 -6.34 -20.09 45.70
C VAL A 456 -7.08 -19.82 47.01
N VAL A 457 -8.32 -20.34 47.10
CA VAL A 457 -9.18 -20.20 48.29
C VAL A 457 -9.36 -21.49 49.10
N ALA A 458 -8.80 -22.62 48.64
CA ALA A 458 -8.96 -23.94 49.26
C ALA A 458 -7.59 -24.55 49.63
N LEU A 459 -7.36 -24.72 50.93
CA LEU A 459 -6.09 -25.20 51.48
C LEU A 459 -5.85 -26.70 51.22
N ASN A 460 -4.58 -27.06 51.07
CA ASN A 460 -4.03 -28.41 50.98
C ASN A 460 -4.79 -29.25 49.93
N SER A 461 -4.93 -28.68 48.73
CA SER A 461 -5.80 -29.20 47.68
C SER A 461 -5.15 -29.18 46.28
N ALA A 462 -3.86 -29.51 46.20
CA ALA A 462 -3.04 -29.51 44.97
C ALA A 462 -3.55 -30.35 43.79
N ASN A 463 -4.65 -31.10 43.96
CA ASN A 463 -5.36 -31.84 42.92
C ASN A 463 -6.60 -31.10 42.35
N LEU A 464 -6.80 -29.83 42.70
CA LEU A 464 -7.92 -29.00 42.27
C LEU A 464 -7.41 -27.78 41.47
N PRO A 465 -7.52 -27.80 40.13
CA PRO A 465 -7.09 -26.70 39.26
C PRO A 465 -7.69 -25.34 39.63
N VAL A 466 -6.94 -24.30 39.25
CA VAL A 466 -7.20 -22.89 39.56
C VAL A 466 -7.30 -22.14 38.24
N ASP A 467 -8.51 -21.77 37.85
CA ASP A 467 -8.80 -21.25 36.51
C ASP A 467 -8.02 -19.95 36.21
N GLY A 468 -7.46 -19.88 35.00
CA GLY A 468 -6.92 -18.65 34.44
C GLY A 468 -8.02 -17.69 33.99
N GLY A 469 -7.71 -16.40 33.96
CA GLY A 469 -8.64 -15.35 33.56
C GLY A 469 -8.99 -15.42 32.06
N ASN A 470 -10.26 -15.20 31.72
CA ASN A 470 -10.68 -15.14 30.33
C ASN A 470 -10.15 -13.89 29.62
N GLY A 471 -9.56 -14.08 28.45
CA GLY A 471 -9.32 -13.00 27.49
C GLY A 471 -10.63 -12.62 26.79
N VAL A 472 -10.76 -11.35 26.42
CA VAL A 472 -11.96 -10.80 25.76
C VAL A 472 -11.61 -10.05 24.48
N CYS A 473 -12.58 -9.86 23.60
CA CYS A 473 -12.48 -9.12 22.34
C CYS A 473 -11.19 -9.38 21.51
N GLY A 474 -10.75 -10.64 21.46
CA GLY A 474 -9.55 -11.08 20.74
C GLY A 474 -8.28 -11.25 21.60
N GLY A 475 -8.34 -10.96 22.91
CA GLY A 475 -7.29 -11.29 23.88
C GLY A 475 -7.19 -12.80 24.16
N GLY A 476 -6.03 -13.24 24.66
CA GLY A 476 -5.75 -14.62 25.05
C GLY A 476 -6.14 -14.94 26.50
N ASN A 477 -6.55 -16.17 26.77
CA ASN A 477 -6.82 -16.64 28.15
C ASN A 477 -5.53 -16.78 28.98
N GLY A 478 -5.62 -16.52 30.28
CA GLY A 478 -4.58 -16.84 31.24
C GLY A 478 -4.42 -18.35 31.45
N GLY A 479 -3.24 -18.77 31.89
CA GLY A 479 -2.93 -20.16 32.17
C GLY A 479 -3.54 -20.65 33.49
N VAL A 480 -3.99 -21.90 33.51
CA VAL A 480 -4.48 -22.60 34.71
C VAL A 480 -3.33 -22.83 35.70
N GLY A 481 -3.54 -22.45 36.97
CA GLY A 481 -2.70 -22.87 38.11
C GLY A 481 -3.08 -24.28 38.55
N SER A 482 -2.09 -25.08 38.95
CA SER A 482 -2.28 -26.49 39.38
C SER A 482 -3.10 -27.35 38.38
N PRO A 483 -2.74 -27.43 37.09
CA PRO A 483 -3.59 -28.08 36.06
C PRO A 483 -3.86 -29.58 36.28
N GLU A 484 -3.07 -30.28 37.10
CA GLU A 484 -3.24 -31.71 37.36
C GLU A 484 -4.35 -32.02 38.38
N THR A 485 -5.15 -33.04 38.09
CA THR A 485 -6.31 -33.44 38.94
C THR A 485 -6.06 -34.69 39.79
N THR A 486 -4.93 -35.37 39.57
CA THR A 486 -4.59 -36.67 40.19
C THR A 486 -3.23 -36.67 40.92
N SER A 487 -2.51 -35.55 40.88
CA SER A 487 -1.16 -35.36 41.38
C SER A 487 -0.85 -33.87 41.48
N THR A 488 0.16 -33.49 42.26
CA THR A 488 0.72 -32.13 42.29
C THR A 488 1.35 -31.80 40.92
N SER A 489 1.17 -30.60 40.40
CA SER A 489 1.57 -30.25 39.03
C SER A 489 3.06 -29.95 38.94
N GLN A 490 3.74 -30.42 37.88
CA GLN A 490 5.16 -30.08 37.64
C GLN A 490 5.35 -28.63 37.20
N LYS A 491 4.31 -28.02 36.61
CA LYS A 491 4.31 -26.65 36.10
C LYS A 491 2.87 -26.15 36.03
N GLY A 492 2.65 -24.86 36.25
CA GLY A 492 1.42 -24.18 35.83
C GLY A 492 1.27 -24.21 34.31
N GLN A 493 0.06 -24.02 33.79
CA GLN A 493 -0.14 -23.92 32.34
C GLN A 493 0.38 -22.56 31.84
N SER A 494 0.97 -22.53 30.64
CA SER A 494 1.22 -21.26 29.93
C SER A 494 -0.09 -20.56 29.55
N GLY A 495 -0.05 -19.23 29.49
CA GLY A 495 -1.12 -18.42 28.92
C GLY A 495 -1.28 -18.65 27.41
N PHE A 496 -2.46 -18.30 26.90
CA PHE A 496 -2.75 -18.27 25.47
C PHE A 496 -2.37 -16.91 24.89
N GLY A 497 -1.90 -16.91 23.64
CA GLY A 497 -1.68 -15.70 22.87
C GLY A 497 -2.98 -15.11 22.32
N PRO A 498 -2.90 -13.94 21.66
CA PRO A 498 -4.04 -13.27 21.04
C PRO A 498 -4.79 -14.18 20.07
N GLY A 499 -6.11 -14.07 20.02
CA GLY A 499 -6.95 -14.97 19.23
C GLY A 499 -7.04 -16.41 19.78
N GLN A 500 -6.72 -16.61 21.07
CA GLN A 500 -6.76 -17.91 21.75
C GLN A 500 -5.76 -18.94 21.20
N VAL A 501 -4.60 -18.49 20.71
CA VAL A 501 -3.54 -19.40 20.26
C VAL A 501 -2.84 -20.02 21.47
N LYS A 502 -2.77 -21.35 21.50
CA LYS A 502 -2.21 -22.10 22.62
C LYS A 502 -0.74 -21.76 22.84
N ASP A 503 -0.33 -21.66 24.11
CA ASP A 503 1.04 -21.46 24.58
C ASP A 503 1.74 -20.16 24.10
N GLY A 504 1.01 -19.24 23.46
CA GLY A 504 1.51 -17.95 22.98
C GLY A 504 1.41 -16.78 23.97
N GLY A 505 1.18 -17.05 25.26
CA GLY A 505 1.18 -16.08 26.35
C GLY A 505 2.35 -16.29 27.32
N GLY A 506 2.22 -15.81 28.56
CA GLY A 506 3.24 -15.97 29.59
C GLY A 506 3.46 -17.42 30.00
N GLY A 507 4.71 -17.82 30.27
CA GLY A 507 5.05 -19.18 30.67
C GLY A 507 4.55 -19.52 32.08
N GLY A 508 4.06 -20.74 32.29
CA GLY A 508 3.67 -21.20 33.63
C GLY A 508 4.87 -21.34 34.59
N GLY A 509 4.66 -21.14 35.89
CA GLY A 509 5.67 -21.32 36.93
C GLY A 509 5.94 -22.80 37.24
N GLU A 510 7.17 -23.14 37.62
CA GLU A 510 7.59 -24.53 37.90
C GLU A 510 7.32 -24.98 39.35
N LEU A 511 7.25 -26.30 39.55
CA LEU A 511 7.11 -26.93 40.86
C LEU A 511 8.33 -26.67 41.75
N SER A 512 8.06 -26.22 42.97
CA SER A 512 9.06 -26.13 44.04
C SER A 512 8.91 -27.25 45.07
N CYS A 513 10.00 -27.59 45.77
CA CYS A 513 10.06 -28.77 46.64
C CYS A 513 10.87 -28.48 47.90
N GLY A 514 10.51 -29.06 49.05
CA GLY A 514 11.38 -29.01 50.23
C GLY A 514 10.68 -29.13 51.57
N ALA A 515 11.45 -29.50 52.60
CA ALA A 515 10.96 -29.58 53.96
C ALA A 515 10.49 -28.21 54.45
N VAL A 516 9.26 -28.13 54.97
CA VAL A 516 8.55 -26.89 55.31
C VAL A 516 9.41 -25.91 56.11
N SER A 517 9.82 -24.81 55.48
CA SER A 517 10.51 -23.68 56.11
C SER A 517 10.03 -22.35 55.51
N ASP A 518 10.25 -21.25 56.24
CA ASP A 518 9.85 -19.88 55.88
C ASP A 518 10.56 -19.32 54.61
N ARG A 519 11.31 -20.16 53.88
CA ARG A 519 12.08 -19.79 52.67
C ARG A 519 11.78 -20.64 51.44
N ASP A 520 10.94 -21.67 51.53
CA ASP A 520 10.70 -22.61 50.43
C ASP A 520 9.34 -22.34 49.77
N PHE A 521 9.33 -22.00 48.49
CA PHE A 521 8.19 -21.38 47.81
C PHE A 521 8.04 -21.83 46.35
N GLY A 522 6.80 -21.93 45.86
CA GLY A 522 6.46 -22.16 44.44
C GLY A 522 6.83 -20.99 43.52
N SER A 523 7.24 -21.29 42.30
CA SER A 523 7.62 -20.28 41.29
C SER A 523 6.40 -19.53 40.75
N GLY A 524 6.50 -18.21 40.59
CA GLY A 524 5.44 -17.41 39.96
C GLY A 524 5.33 -17.66 38.45
N GLY A 525 4.13 -17.52 37.88
CA GLY A 525 3.92 -17.54 36.43
C GLY A 525 4.40 -16.25 35.75
N GLY A 526 4.83 -16.33 34.49
CA GLY A 526 5.26 -15.16 33.71
C GLY A 526 4.09 -14.35 33.15
N GLY A 527 4.33 -13.06 32.88
CA GLY A 527 3.36 -12.16 32.28
C GLY A 527 3.10 -12.45 30.80
N GLY A 528 1.89 -12.14 30.35
CA GLY A 528 1.54 -12.16 28.92
C GLY A 528 2.23 -11.03 28.14
N SER A 529 2.35 -11.18 26.82
CA SER A 529 2.98 -10.21 25.92
C SER A 529 1.99 -9.51 24.97
N HIS A 530 2.34 -8.31 24.50
CA HIS A 530 1.66 -7.63 23.39
C HIS A 530 2.62 -6.67 22.65
N ALA A 531 3.03 -5.55 23.25
CA ALA A 531 3.90 -4.56 22.61
C ALA A 531 5.39 -4.67 23.02
N THR A 532 6.28 -4.25 22.12
CA THR A 532 7.75 -4.12 22.29
C THR A 532 8.14 -2.94 23.19
N GLN A 533 7.33 -1.89 23.25
CA GLN A 533 7.59 -0.73 24.12
C GLN A 533 7.33 -1.07 25.60
N GLY A 534 8.42 -1.27 26.33
CA GLY A 534 8.41 -1.21 27.78
C GLY A 534 7.94 0.15 28.31
N ASP A 535 7.40 0.14 29.53
CA ASP A 535 6.94 1.35 30.22
C ASP A 535 8.11 2.30 30.55
N PRO A 536 8.22 3.50 29.92
CA PRO A 536 9.34 4.41 30.19
C PRO A 536 9.27 5.05 31.58
N GLY A 537 8.08 5.14 32.16
CA GLY A 537 7.82 5.66 33.51
C GLY A 537 8.06 4.63 34.62
N PHE A 538 8.25 3.35 34.29
CA PHE A 538 8.54 2.30 35.26
C PHE A 538 9.96 2.41 35.83
N GLY A 539 10.90 3.03 35.11
CA GLY A 539 12.30 3.21 35.54
C GLY A 539 12.49 3.92 36.89
N ILE A 540 11.46 4.59 37.41
CA ILE A 540 11.43 5.20 38.76
C ILE A 540 11.38 4.11 39.88
N PHE A 541 11.22 2.83 39.53
CA PHE A 541 11.08 1.69 40.44
C PHE A 541 12.07 0.53 40.14
N ALA A 542 13.24 0.85 39.59
CA ALA A 542 14.20 -0.04 38.90
C ALA A 542 14.75 -1.29 39.64
N ASN A 543 14.34 -1.59 40.88
CA ASN A 543 14.87 -2.72 41.67
C ASN A 543 13.96 -3.97 41.67
N ASP A 544 12.87 -4.01 40.89
CA ASP A 544 11.94 -5.14 40.83
C ASP A 544 12.11 -5.97 39.54
N PRO A 545 12.81 -7.12 39.56
CA PRO A 545 13.05 -7.94 38.37
C PRO A 545 11.78 -8.59 37.78
N ARG A 546 10.60 -8.43 38.42
CA ARG A 546 9.31 -8.89 37.85
C ARG A 546 8.70 -7.90 36.86
N ALA A 547 9.32 -6.72 36.73
CA ALA A 547 8.99 -5.71 35.73
C ALA A 547 9.18 -6.20 34.29
N THR A 548 10.12 -7.12 34.08
CA THR A 548 10.44 -7.75 32.79
C THR A 548 9.47 -8.87 32.41
N GLY A 549 8.32 -8.95 33.07
CA GLY A 549 7.34 -10.03 32.87
C GLY A 549 7.79 -11.41 33.36
N ILE A 550 9.00 -11.57 33.88
CA ILE A 550 9.48 -12.83 34.46
C ILE A 550 8.79 -13.05 35.82
N GLY A 551 8.29 -14.27 36.06
CA GLY A 551 7.75 -14.67 37.36
C GLY A 551 8.81 -14.67 38.46
N GLY A 552 8.41 -14.44 39.71
CA GLY A 552 9.31 -14.56 40.85
C GLY A 552 9.83 -15.98 41.00
N ALA A 553 11.14 -16.14 41.20
CA ALA A 553 11.76 -17.44 41.45
C ALA A 553 11.19 -18.12 42.71
N GLY A 554 11.02 -19.45 42.62
CA GLY A 554 10.80 -20.32 43.76
C GLY A 554 12.14 -20.74 44.40
N ASN A 555 12.07 -21.51 45.48
CA ASN A 555 13.27 -22.02 46.16
C ASN A 555 13.07 -23.46 46.65
N ASN A 556 14.04 -24.32 46.31
CA ASN A 556 14.04 -25.75 46.55
C ASN A 556 15.18 -26.16 47.51
N THR A 557 14.83 -26.65 48.71
CA THR A 557 15.82 -27.08 49.71
C THR A 557 16.00 -28.60 49.72
N VAL A 558 16.93 -29.10 48.89
CA VAL A 558 17.33 -30.52 48.87
C VAL A 558 18.63 -30.70 49.67
N GLY A 559 18.56 -31.48 50.76
CA GLY A 559 19.75 -31.85 51.54
C GLY A 559 20.40 -30.73 52.37
N GLY A 560 19.75 -29.57 52.49
CA GLY A 560 20.21 -28.45 53.33
C GLY A 560 20.85 -27.28 52.56
N ASN A 561 20.97 -27.39 51.23
CA ASN A 561 21.30 -26.26 50.35
C ASN A 561 20.02 -25.79 49.64
N ALA A 562 19.83 -24.48 49.60
CA ALA A 562 18.79 -23.82 48.81
C ALA A 562 19.24 -23.70 47.35
N VAL A 563 18.36 -24.06 46.41
CA VAL A 563 18.55 -23.89 44.96
C VAL A 563 17.34 -23.14 44.42
N GLU A 564 17.57 -21.99 43.79
CA GLU A 564 16.48 -21.22 43.19
C GLU A 564 15.87 -21.99 42.00
N VAL A 565 14.54 -22.01 41.95
CA VAL A 565 13.77 -22.56 40.83
C VAL A 565 13.32 -21.36 39.99
N PRO A 566 13.61 -21.30 38.68
CA PRO A 566 13.20 -20.17 37.85
C PRO A 566 11.69 -19.89 37.93
N GLY A 567 11.34 -18.62 37.83
CA GLY A 567 9.96 -18.22 37.54
C GLY A 567 9.52 -18.69 36.15
N GLY A 568 8.22 -18.70 35.92
CA GLY A 568 7.69 -18.74 34.56
C GLY A 568 8.25 -17.58 33.75
N LEU A 569 8.85 -17.89 32.61
CA LEU A 569 9.35 -16.88 31.67
C LEU A 569 8.21 -15.99 31.19
N ALA A 570 8.51 -14.75 30.82
CA ALA A 570 7.61 -13.95 29.99
C ALA A 570 7.29 -14.69 28.68
N GLY A 571 6.42 -14.13 27.84
CA GLY A 571 6.39 -14.52 26.43
C GLY A 571 7.81 -14.48 25.85
N ALA A 572 8.19 -15.48 25.05
CA ALA A 572 9.59 -15.72 24.66
C ALA A 572 10.25 -14.53 23.95
N ASP A 573 11.55 -14.33 24.15
CA ASP A 573 12.37 -13.33 23.43
C ASP A 573 12.77 -13.79 22.01
N ILE A 574 13.26 -12.85 21.19
CA ILE A 574 13.52 -13.04 19.75
C ILE A 574 14.98 -13.38 19.42
N PHE A 575 15.94 -12.93 20.24
CA PHE A 575 17.39 -12.97 19.93
C PHE A 575 18.20 -13.75 20.97
N GLY A 576 19.40 -14.20 20.60
CA GLY A 576 20.13 -15.27 21.30
C GLY A 576 21.34 -14.85 22.13
N ASP A 577 21.82 -13.62 21.98
CA ASP A 577 22.91 -13.04 22.79
C ASP A 577 22.61 -11.61 23.28
N ASP A 578 23.53 -11.03 24.06
CA ASP A 578 23.40 -9.68 24.64
C ASP A 578 24.04 -8.59 23.75
N VAL A 579 24.12 -8.78 22.42
CA VAL A 579 24.82 -7.87 21.48
C VAL A 579 23.83 -7.19 20.51
N PRO A 580 23.38 -5.95 20.80
CA PRO A 580 22.30 -5.29 20.05
C PRO A 580 22.59 -5.04 18.57
N GLU A 581 23.85 -5.09 18.14
CA GLU A 581 24.25 -4.82 16.77
C GLU A 581 24.03 -5.99 15.78
N ASN A 582 23.64 -7.19 16.25
CA ASN A 582 23.36 -8.37 15.40
C ASN A 582 21.90 -8.89 15.46
N ASP A 583 21.00 -8.16 16.13
CA ASP A 583 19.57 -8.48 16.33
C ASP A 583 18.71 -8.30 15.07
N PHE A 584 19.01 -9.02 13.99
CA PHE A 584 18.23 -8.99 12.75
C PHE A 584 18.29 -10.30 11.96
N TRP A 585 17.44 -10.38 10.93
CA TRP A 585 17.53 -11.43 9.91
C TRP A 585 18.25 -10.92 8.65
N GLY A 586 19.28 -11.64 8.20
CA GLY A 586 19.97 -11.35 6.95
C GLY A 586 21.32 -10.64 7.12
N ARG A 587 21.56 -9.57 6.36
CA ARG A 587 22.87 -8.93 6.24
C ARG A 587 22.76 -7.40 6.23
N LEU A 588 23.12 -6.77 7.34
CA LEU A 588 23.25 -5.32 7.44
C LEU A 588 24.61 -4.88 6.88
N VAL A 589 24.63 -3.71 6.25
CA VAL A 589 25.87 -2.96 6.00
C VAL A 589 25.76 -1.68 6.79
N ASP A 590 26.67 -1.46 7.74
CA ASP A 590 26.64 -0.27 8.59
C ASP A 590 26.98 1.01 7.81
N LYS A 591 26.80 2.17 8.46
CA LYS A 591 27.11 3.49 7.90
C LYS A 591 28.58 3.69 7.50
N ASP A 592 29.49 2.84 7.97
CA ASP A 592 30.93 2.89 7.69
C ASP A 592 31.36 1.83 6.66
N GLY A 593 30.41 1.01 6.16
CA GLY A 593 30.60 0.01 5.11
C GLY A 593 30.95 -1.39 5.59
N ASN A 594 30.93 -1.66 6.90
CA ASN A 594 31.18 -3.01 7.43
C ASN A 594 29.95 -3.90 7.29
N VAL A 595 30.19 -5.19 7.04
CA VAL A 595 29.13 -6.19 6.86
C VAL A 595 28.91 -6.92 8.18
N VAL A 596 27.76 -6.73 8.81
CA VAL A 596 27.31 -7.48 9.98
C VAL A 596 26.32 -8.55 9.52
N TYR A 597 26.41 -9.75 10.09
CA TYR A 597 25.49 -10.85 9.83
C TYR A 597 24.55 -10.98 11.02
N GLY A 598 23.24 -11.07 10.75
CA GLY A 598 22.24 -11.18 11.79
C GLY A 598 22.15 -12.59 12.36
N GLU A 599 21.76 -12.69 13.62
CA GLU A 599 21.62 -13.94 14.40
C GLU A 599 20.69 -14.98 13.74
N LEU A 600 19.64 -14.51 13.06
CA LEU A 600 18.56 -15.36 12.58
C LEU A 600 18.94 -16.09 11.27
N SER A 601 19.02 -17.42 11.34
CA SER A 601 19.34 -18.29 10.19
C SER A 601 18.18 -18.51 9.19
N ALA A 602 16.96 -18.09 9.56
CA ALA A 602 15.76 -18.07 8.73
C ALA A 602 14.84 -16.93 9.22
N PRO A 603 13.93 -16.39 8.39
CA PRO A 603 13.01 -15.34 8.83
C PRO A 603 11.97 -15.95 9.76
N ILE A 604 12.17 -15.76 11.06
CA ILE A 604 11.34 -16.25 12.16
C ILE A 604 10.98 -15.01 12.99
N GLY A 605 9.70 -14.65 13.02
CA GLY A 605 9.24 -13.54 13.84
C GLY A 605 9.00 -14.00 15.27
N GLY A 606 9.42 -13.22 16.26
CA GLY A 606 9.34 -13.60 17.68
C GLY A 606 8.27 -12.87 18.50
N ALA A 607 8.43 -12.97 19.82
CA ALA A 607 7.60 -12.30 20.81
C ALA A 607 8.47 -11.34 21.65
N GLY A 608 7.85 -10.32 22.24
CA GLY A 608 8.53 -9.41 23.15
C GLY A 608 8.27 -9.79 24.60
N GLY A 609 9.33 -9.90 25.40
CA GLY A 609 9.23 -9.99 26.86
C GLY A 609 8.50 -8.79 27.47
N GLY A 610 8.03 -8.95 28.70
CA GLY A 610 7.56 -7.79 29.48
C GLY A 610 8.74 -6.85 29.77
N GLY A 611 8.47 -5.56 29.99
CA GLY A 611 9.45 -4.59 30.51
C GLY A 611 10.76 -4.47 29.73
N GLY A 612 10.75 -3.62 28.69
CA GLY A 612 11.91 -3.37 27.82
C GLY A 612 13.23 -3.11 28.56
N SER A 613 14.25 -3.87 28.15
CA SER A 613 15.65 -3.75 28.56
C SER A 613 16.31 -2.51 27.97
N HIS A 614 15.95 -1.32 28.48
CA HIS A 614 16.68 -0.08 28.15
C HIS A 614 17.33 0.54 29.37
N ALA A 615 18.19 -0.25 30.02
CA ALA A 615 19.21 0.24 30.96
C ALA A 615 20.40 0.87 30.20
N GLN A 616 20.15 1.82 29.29
CA GLN A 616 21.23 2.66 28.79
C GLN A 616 21.55 3.77 29.79
N VAL A 617 22.75 3.67 30.35
CA VAL A 617 23.46 4.75 31.04
C VAL A 617 23.65 5.90 30.03
N GLY A 618 22.71 6.86 30.01
CA GLY A 618 22.59 7.82 28.90
C GLY A 618 22.32 9.27 29.29
N ASP A 619 21.44 9.55 30.26
CA ASP A 619 21.09 10.93 30.66
C ASP A 619 21.70 11.30 32.01
N ALA A 620 22.85 11.98 31.95
CA ALA A 620 23.59 12.45 33.12
C ALA A 620 23.14 13.83 33.62
N GLU A 621 21.85 14.01 33.91
CA GLU A 621 21.35 15.14 34.70
C GLU A 621 20.17 14.69 35.58
N PHE A 622 20.12 15.15 36.84
CA PHE A 622 19.10 14.82 37.87
C PHE A 622 19.16 13.47 38.64
N VAL A 623 20.33 13.05 39.15
CA VAL A 623 20.37 12.43 40.49
C VAL A 623 21.54 12.96 41.32
N THR A 624 21.23 13.73 42.37
CA THR A 624 22.20 14.14 43.40
C THR A 624 21.79 13.62 44.78
N VAL A 625 22.63 12.72 45.32
CA VAL A 625 22.79 12.39 46.76
C VAL A 625 21.62 11.67 47.47
N TYR A 626 21.78 10.38 47.80
CA TYR A 626 22.10 9.93 49.18
C TYR A 626 22.43 8.42 49.30
N ASP A 627 23.35 8.12 50.21
CA ASP A 627 23.80 6.82 50.76
C ASP A 627 24.20 5.66 49.84
N ALA A 628 25.51 5.57 49.62
CA ALA A 628 26.21 4.31 49.41
C ALA A 628 26.87 3.86 50.75
N ASP A 629 26.18 3.01 51.53
CA ASP A 629 26.79 2.13 52.54
C ASP A 629 25.73 1.19 53.19
N THR A 630 25.47 0.01 52.59
CA THR A 630 25.10 -1.29 53.24
C THR A 630 24.53 -2.33 52.27
N ALA A 631 25.34 -2.81 51.30
CA ALA A 631 25.01 -3.99 50.49
C ALA A 631 26.18 -4.96 50.25
N ALA A 632 27.19 -4.93 51.14
CA ALA A 632 28.28 -5.90 51.13
C ALA A 632 27.95 -7.07 52.07
N ASN A 633 27.18 -8.07 51.60
CA ASN A 633 27.18 -9.45 52.11
C ASN A 633 26.30 -10.38 51.25
N GLY A 634 26.91 -11.21 50.40
CA GLY A 634 26.41 -12.58 50.18
C GLY A 634 25.57 -12.90 48.93
N PHE A 635 25.94 -12.43 47.73
CA PHE A 635 25.63 -13.14 46.48
C PHE A 635 26.94 -13.52 45.79
N GLY A 636 27.18 -14.81 45.58
CA GLY A 636 28.49 -15.33 45.20
C GLY A 636 28.45 -16.34 44.07
N GLY A 637 28.92 -15.90 42.91
CA GLY A 637 29.76 -16.70 42.01
C GLY A 637 29.09 -17.67 41.04
N ASP A 638 29.34 -17.44 39.76
CA ASP A 638 29.06 -18.38 38.67
C ASP A 638 29.65 -19.77 38.92
N GLY A 639 28.88 -20.81 38.56
CA GLY A 639 29.30 -22.21 38.64
C GLY A 639 28.57 -23.07 37.62
N ALA A 640 29.23 -23.39 36.50
CA ALA A 640 28.64 -24.15 35.39
C ALA A 640 28.19 -25.57 35.78
N GLY A 641 27.02 -25.98 35.28
CA GLY A 641 26.48 -27.34 35.39
C GLY A 641 25.59 -27.69 34.17
N PRO A 642 25.63 -28.93 33.65
CA PRO A 642 25.02 -29.25 32.36
C PRO A 642 23.57 -29.74 32.49
N ASN A 643 22.61 -28.82 32.38
CA ASN A 643 21.23 -29.15 32.01
C ASN A 643 20.88 -28.42 30.70
N PRO A 644 20.28 -29.08 29.70
CA PRO A 644 19.79 -28.39 28.51
C PRO A 644 18.63 -27.46 28.90
N PRO A 645 18.51 -26.26 28.30
CA PRO A 645 17.33 -25.43 28.48
C PRO A 645 16.09 -26.21 28.01
N VAL A 646 15.06 -26.25 28.86
CA VAL A 646 13.83 -27.00 28.56
C VAL A 646 13.06 -26.24 27.50
N ALA A 647 12.78 -26.89 26.37
CA ALA A 647 12.11 -26.27 25.24
C ALA A 647 10.73 -25.70 25.62
N GLY A 648 10.53 -24.41 25.35
CA GLY A 648 9.20 -23.81 25.30
C GLY A 648 8.37 -24.37 24.15
N GLY A 649 7.07 -24.05 24.12
CA GLY A 649 6.22 -24.36 22.97
C GLY A 649 6.72 -23.69 21.69
N GLU A 650 6.41 -24.29 20.53
CA GLU A 650 6.76 -23.74 19.21
C GLU A 650 6.29 -22.26 19.09
N PRO A 651 7.19 -21.30 18.80
CA PRO A 651 6.84 -19.88 18.75
C PRO A 651 5.81 -19.54 17.67
N MET A 652 4.98 -18.53 17.95
CA MET A 652 4.14 -17.89 16.93
C MET A 652 4.91 -16.83 16.14
N PRO A 653 4.48 -16.50 14.90
CA PRO A 653 5.06 -15.40 14.13
C PRO A 653 4.77 -14.03 14.77
N SER A 654 5.74 -13.12 14.67
CA SER A 654 5.68 -11.76 15.23
C SER A 654 4.53 -10.90 14.72
N LEU A 655 4.24 -9.84 15.50
CA LEU A 655 3.47 -8.67 15.10
C LEU A 655 4.33 -7.61 14.37
N PHE A 656 5.62 -7.51 14.73
CA PHE A 656 6.61 -6.54 14.21
C PHE A 656 7.86 -7.29 13.72
N VAL A 657 8.31 -7.01 12.51
CA VAL A 657 9.26 -7.82 11.72
C VAL A 657 10.68 -7.27 11.75
N ASP A 658 10.87 -6.00 12.10
CA ASP A 658 12.20 -5.38 12.23
C ASP A 658 12.45 -4.72 13.60
N SER A 659 13.58 -4.01 13.74
CA SER A 659 14.03 -3.38 15.00
C SER A 659 13.70 -1.88 15.09
N SER A 660 12.92 -1.35 14.15
CA SER A 660 12.59 0.06 14.05
C SER A 660 11.41 0.40 14.93
N LYS A 661 11.61 1.35 15.86
CA LYS A 661 10.50 1.87 16.68
C LYS A 661 9.58 2.80 15.88
N ASP A 662 9.95 3.12 14.63
CA ASP A 662 9.23 4.05 13.76
C ASP A 662 8.12 3.37 12.95
N ASN A 663 8.00 2.03 12.94
CA ASN A 663 6.95 1.26 12.26
C ASN A 663 6.19 0.26 13.19
N ASP A 664 6.40 0.35 14.51
CA ASP A 664 5.77 -0.43 15.60
C ASP A 664 4.25 -0.13 15.78
N PHE A 665 3.47 -0.12 14.69
CA PHE A 665 2.04 0.19 14.70
C PHE A 665 1.22 -0.58 13.62
N TRP A 666 -0.11 -0.53 13.74
CA TRP A 666 -1.04 -0.89 12.66
C TRP A 666 -1.37 0.33 11.80
N GLY A 667 -1.32 0.20 10.48
CA GLY A 667 -1.74 1.25 9.52
C GLY A 667 -0.57 1.95 8.80
N ARG A 668 -0.72 3.26 8.55
CA ARG A 668 0.30 4.12 7.92
C ARG A 668 0.52 5.33 8.82
N GLY A 669 1.76 5.56 9.21
CA GLY A 669 2.20 6.68 10.03
C GLY A 669 3.15 7.61 9.27
N PHE A 670 3.66 8.61 9.97
CA PHE A 670 4.69 9.52 9.48
C PHE A 670 5.82 9.64 10.49
N THR A 671 7.07 9.73 10.01
CA THR A 671 8.20 10.14 10.86
C THR A 671 8.05 11.60 11.28
N THR A 672 8.87 12.03 12.25
CA THR A 672 9.04 13.46 12.58
C THR A 672 9.62 14.30 11.43
N THR A 673 10.20 13.66 10.40
CA THR A 673 10.63 14.29 9.15
C THR A 673 9.54 14.28 8.06
N GLY A 674 8.36 13.73 8.37
CA GLY A 674 7.20 13.65 7.47
C GLY A 674 7.22 12.47 6.50
N GLU A 675 8.20 11.57 6.55
CA GLU A 675 8.29 10.42 5.64
C GLU A 675 7.19 9.39 5.95
N VAL A 676 6.55 8.84 4.92
CA VAL A 676 5.51 7.80 5.08
C VAL A 676 6.15 6.52 5.60
N VAL A 677 5.69 6.05 6.75
CA VAL A 677 6.06 4.74 7.30
C VAL A 677 4.84 3.82 7.27
N ILE A 678 5.00 2.61 6.73
CA ILE A 678 3.98 1.57 6.79
C ILE A 678 4.22 0.76 8.05
N GLY A 679 3.20 0.66 8.91
CA GLY A 679 3.27 -0.11 10.14
C GLY A 679 3.27 -1.60 9.86
N GLU A 680 4.06 -2.36 10.60
CA GLU A 680 4.28 -3.78 10.29
C GLU A 680 3.12 -4.67 10.76
N MET A 681 2.35 -4.22 11.75
CA MET A 681 1.19 -4.95 12.25
C MET A 681 0.12 -5.01 11.17
N LYS A 682 -0.19 -6.21 10.67
CA LYS A 682 -1.15 -6.41 9.56
C LYS A 682 -2.62 -6.34 9.97
N SER A 683 -2.92 -6.44 11.25
CA SER A 683 -4.27 -6.50 11.81
C SER A 683 -4.24 -6.17 13.31
N PRO A 684 -5.15 -5.35 13.87
CA PRO A 684 -5.25 -5.15 15.31
C PRO A 684 -5.51 -6.47 16.04
N ARG A 685 -4.84 -6.70 17.17
CA ARG A 685 -4.99 -7.90 18.01
C ARG A 685 -5.08 -7.52 19.49
N GLY A 686 -5.68 -8.37 20.31
CA GLY A 686 -5.62 -8.22 21.77
C GLY A 686 -4.25 -8.63 22.34
N GLY A 687 -4.10 -8.56 23.66
CA GLY A 687 -2.91 -9.04 24.37
C GLY A 687 -2.95 -10.54 24.69
N GLY A 688 -1.78 -11.12 24.97
CA GLY A 688 -1.66 -12.48 25.50
C GLY A 688 -2.01 -12.59 26.99
N GLY A 689 -2.50 -13.74 27.43
CA GLY A 689 -2.72 -14.04 28.84
C GLY A 689 -1.42 -14.37 29.58
N GLY A 690 -1.39 -14.17 30.90
CA GLY A 690 -0.29 -14.56 31.77
C GLY A 690 -0.30 -16.06 32.09
N GLY A 691 0.85 -16.61 32.49
CA GLY A 691 1.00 -18.01 32.89
C GLY A 691 0.46 -18.29 34.29
N GLY A 692 -0.01 -19.51 34.51
CA GLY A 692 -0.40 -20.00 35.84
C GLY A 692 0.82 -20.14 36.77
N GLY A 693 0.63 -19.93 38.06
CA GLY A 693 1.65 -20.13 39.08
C GLY A 693 2.03 -21.61 39.24
N GLY A 694 3.25 -21.85 39.72
CA GLY A 694 3.75 -23.17 40.06
C GLY A 694 3.28 -23.64 41.44
N ASP A 695 3.10 -24.95 41.54
CA ASP A 695 2.80 -25.62 42.81
C ASP A 695 4.04 -25.69 43.71
N ARG A 696 3.82 -26.07 44.96
CA ARG A 696 4.85 -26.43 45.91
C ARG A 696 4.54 -27.79 46.52
N SER A 697 5.57 -28.58 46.79
CA SER A 697 5.44 -29.85 47.51
C SER A 697 6.36 -29.91 48.73
N ALA A 698 5.84 -30.45 49.83
CA ALA A 698 6.64 -30.80 51.00
C ALA A 698 7.59 -31.99 50.76
N SER A 699 7.57 -32.62 49.58
CA SER A 699 8.41 -33.73 49.19
C SER A 699 9.84 -33.31 48.86
N ALA A 700 10.84 -33.94 49.50
CA ALA A 700 12.26 -33.70 49.23
C ALA A 700 12.78 -34.29 47.89
N SER A 701 11.89 -34.75 46.99
CA SER A 701 12.26 -35.53 45.79
C SER A 701 11.75 -34.97 44.45
N CYS A 702 11.00 -33.86 44.45
CA CYS A 702 10.40 -33.21 43.27
C CYS A 702 9.59 -34.10 42.30
N ASN A 703 9.30 -35.35 42.68
CA ASN A 703 8.53 -36.26 41.85
C ASN A 703 7.04 -36.03 42.05
N ALA A 704 6.39 -35.43 41.05
CA ALA A 704 4.94 -35.23 40.90
C ALA A 704 4.10 -36.53 40.86
N GLY A 705 4.67 -37.69 41.22
CA GLY A 705 3.99 -38.99 41.24
C GLY A 705 3.51 -39.45 42.62
N ILE A 706 3.77 -38.71 43.69
CA ILE A 706 3.38 -39.08 45.06
C ILE A 706 2.21 -38.18 45.50
N PRO A 707 0.97 -38.69 45.60
CA PRO A 707 -0.18 -37.89 46.02
C PRO A 707 -0.09 -37.53 47.51
N ASN A 708 0.43 -36.33 47.80
CA ASN A 708 0.57 -35.76 49.14
C ASN A 708 -0.20 -34.44 49.29
N PHE A 709 -1.38 -34.34 48.66
CA PHE A 709 -2.22 -33.14 48.60
C PHE A 709 -2.43 -32.45 49.95
N TRP A 710 -2.46 -33.22 51.04
CA TRP A 710 -2.59 -32.71 52.41
C TRP A 710 -1.43 -31.83 52.90
N ASN A 711 -0.29 -31.78 52.19
CA ASN A 711 0.88 -30.95 52.54
C ASN A 711 1.54 -30.29 51.31
N ASP A 712 0.83 -30.23 50.18
CA ASP A 712 1.31 -29.63 48.93
C ASP A 712 0.40 -28.44 48.60
N GLU A 713 0.99 -27.30 48.21
CA GLU A 713 0.36 -25.99 48.14
C GLU A 713 0.26 -25.47 46.69
N LYS A 714 -0.89 -24.88 46.30
CA LYS A 714 -1.20 -24.57 44.89
C LYS A 714 -0.69 -23.27 44.31
N GLY A 715 -0.37 -23.28 43.02
CA GLY A 715 -0.21 -22.07 42.20
C GLY A 715 -1.53 -21.35 41.85
N GLY A 716 -1.49 -20.03 41.71
CA GLY A 716 -2.64 -19.20 41.30
C GLY A 716 -2.86 -19.16 39.79
N GLY A 717 -4.07 -18.80 39.34
CA GLY A 717 -4.39 -18.68 37.89
C GLY A 717 -3.73 -17.46 37.23
N GLY A 718 -3.29 -17.56 35.99
CA GLY A 718 -2.78 -16.42 35.22
C GLY A 718 -3.90 -15.47 34.78
N GLY A 719 -3.61 -14.17 34.60
CA GLY A 719 -4.59 -13.17 34.15
C GLY A 719 -4.87 -13.23 32.65
N GLY A 720 -6.10 -12.91 32.23
CA GLY A 720 -6.48 -12.84 30.83
C GLY A 720 -5.90 -11.61 30.11
N GLY A 721 -5.52 -11.75 28.85
CA GLY A 721 -5.11 -10.62 28.01
C GLY A 721 -6.31 -9.78 27.56
N ALA A 722 -6.11 -8.47 27.45
CA ALA A 722 -7.16 -7.56 27.02
C ALA A 722 -7.45 -7.63 25.52
N GLY A 723 -8.59 -7.09 25.10
CA GLY A 723 -9.05 -7.15 23.71
C GLY A 723 -8.56 -6.04 22.79
N ALA A 724 -8.98 -6.12 21.54
CA ALA A 724 -8.87 -5.03 20.58
C ALA A 724 -10.16 -4.20 20.57
N LEU A 725 -10.03 -2.89 20.78
CA LEU A 725 -11.08 -1.89 20.68
C LEU A 725 -10.73 -0.88 19.58
N ILE A 726 -11.62 -0.72 18.61
CA ILE A 726 -11.46 0.23 17.51
C ILE A 726 -12.70 1.14 17.52
N ILE A 727 -12.48 2.45 17.58
CA ILE A 727 -13.54 3.46 17.53
C ILE A 727 -13.26 4.35 16.33
N ARG A 728 -14.09 4.21 15.31
CA ARG A 728 -14.06 4.97 14.06
C ARG A 728 -15.27 5.90 14.01
N ALA A 729 -15.03 7.20 14.20
CA ALA A 729 -16.04 8.25 14.08
C ALA A 729 -15.75 9.13 12.86
N LEU A 730 -16.79 9.63 12.20
CA LEU A 730 -16.66 10.75 11.27
C LEU A 730 -16.67 12.10 12.02
N GLY A 731 -17.48 12.20 13.08
CA GLY A 731 -17.49 13.32 14.01
C GLY A 731 -16.35 13.29 15.04
N THR A 732 -16.60 13.89 16.20
CA THR A 732 -15.64 13.95 17.32
C THR A 732 -15.74 12.68 18.18
N ILE A 733 -14.61 12.18 18.68
CA ILE A 733 -14.57 11.27 19.85
C ILE A 733 -14.35 12.12 21.11
N THR A 734 -15.25 12.02 22.08
CA THR A 734 -15.20 12.79 23.34
C THR A 734 -15.11 11.84 24.55
N ILE A 735 -14.02 11.88 25.30
CA ILE A 735 -13.90 11.23 26.62
C ILE A 735 -14.16 12.29 27.69
N GLY A 736 -15.33 12.28 28.32
CA GLY A 736 -15.75 13.24 29.34
C GLY A 736 -14.96 13.11 30.66
N ALA A 737 -15.15 14.06 31.58
CA ALA A 737 -14.34 14.16 32.82
C ALA A 737 -14.52 13.00 33.85
N GLU A 738 -15.44 12.07 33.59
CA GLU A 738 -15.55 10.79 34.31
C GLU A 738 -15.58 9.59 33.33
N GLY A 739 -15.30 9.86 32.05
CA GLY A 739 -15.24 8.89 30.97
C GLY A 739 -13.98 8.03 31.03
N LEU A 740 -14.10 6.72 30.90
CA LEU A 740 -12.96 5.80 30.84
C LEU A 740 -13.07 4.91 29.61
N ILE A 741 -11.99 4.83 28.83
CA ILE A 741 -11.81 3.81 27.80
C ILE A 741 -10.65 2.90 28.22
N SER A 742 -10.92 1.60 28.42
CA SER A 742 -9.91 0.64 28.88
C SER A 742 -9.79 -0.63 28.04
N ALA A 743 -8.54 -1.06 27.87
CA ALA A 743 -8.14 -2.36 27.32
C ALA A 743 -7.00 -2.93 28.18
N ASN A 744 -7.25 -3.09 29.47
CA ASN A 744 -6.27 -3.52 30.46
C ASN A 744 -6.21 -5.04 30.59
N GLY A 745 -5.01 -5.58 30.75
CA GLY A 745 -4.80 -6.98 31.04
C GLY A 745 -5.24 -7.33 32.46
N GLY A 746 -5.89 -8.48 32.62
CA GLY A 746 -6.33 -8.99 33.92
C GLY A 746 -5.16 -9.33 34.83
N PHE A 747 -5.37 -9.26 36.14
CA PHE A 747 -4.37 -9.59 37.14
C PHE A 747 -4.23 -11.11 37.28
N GLY A 748 -3.01 -11.59 37.52
CA GLY A 748 -2.78 -12.99 37.89
C GLY A 748 -3.17 -13.23 39.33
N GLY A 749 -3.89 -14.32 39.62
CA GLY A 749 -4.35 -14.69 40.96
C GLY A 749 -3.23 -15.20 41.87
N GLY A 750 -3.47 -15.11 43.18
CA GLY A 750 -2.54 -15.56 44.20
C GLY A 750 -2.50 -17.08 44.39
N GLY A 751 -1.28 -17.61 44.57
CA GLY A 751 -1.06 -18.97 45.05
C GLY A 751 -1.45 -19.14 46.53
N GLU A 752 -1.31 -20.35 47.06
CA GLU A 752 -1.86 -20.75 48.36
C GLU A 752 -1.08 -20.24 49.60
N ASP A 753 -1.83 -19.81 50.64
CA ASP A 753 -1.35 -19.36 51.95
C ASP A 753 -1.65 -20.37 53.08
N ALA A 754 -0.62 -20.97 53.70
CA ALA A 754 -0.79 -21.92 54.81
C ALA A 754 -0.15 -21.43 56.12
N GLY A 755 -0.98 -21.24 57.17
CA GLY A 755 -0.51 -21.07 58.56
C GLY A 755 0.35 -19.83 58.87
N GLY A 756 0.47 -18.88 57.95
CA GLY A 756 1.36 -17.70 58.06
C GLY A 756 2.58 -17.74 57.15
N CYS A 757 2.82 -18.88 56.49
CA CYS A 757 3.84 -19.06 55.46
C CYS A 757 3.16 -19.13 54.08
N ARG A 758 3.65 -18.31 53.14
CA ARG A 758 3.07 -18.17 51.78
C ARG A 758 3.77 -19.16 50.90
N GLN A 759 3.09 -20.10 50.26
CA GLN A 759 3.77 -21.32 49.83
C GLN A 759 3.58 -21.66 48.34
N GLY A 760 2.42 -21.40 47.75
CA GLY A 760 2.22 -21.49 46.29
C GLY A 760 2.73 -20.27 45.50
N GLY A 761 3.00 -20.45 44.21
CA GLY A 761 3.39 -19.37 43.30
C GLY A 761 2.20 -18.57 42.77
N GLY A 762 2.31 -17.24 42.67
CA GLY A 762 1.28 -16.39 42.04
C GLY A 762 1.26 -16.51 40.52
N GLY A 763 0.09 -16.40 39.89
CA GLY A 763 -0.06 -16.31 38.45
C GLY A 763 0.46 -14.98 37.88
N GLY A 764 0.90 -14.99 36.63
CA GLY A 764 1.33 -13.79 35.91
C GLY A 764 0.16 -12.95 35.40
N GLY A 765 0.36 -11.64 35.26
CA GLY A 765 -0.65 -10.74 34.69
C GLY A 765 -0.81 -10.91 33.17
N GLY A 766 -2.03 -10.71 32.66
CA GLY A 766 -2.28 -10.63 31.22
C GLY A 766 -1.78 -9.31 30.62
N ALA A 767 -1.45 -9.29 29.34
CA ALA A 767 -1.05 -8.07 28.64
C ALA A 767 -2.22 -7.13 28.36
N GLY A 768 -1.91 -5.84 28.22
CA GLY A 768 -2.85 -4.84 27.71
C GLY A 768 -3.26 -5.14 26.27
N GLY A 769 -4.36 -4.54 25.82
CA GLY A 769 -4.94 -4.72 24.50
C GLY A 769 -4.49 -3.67 23.49
N ILE A 770 -5.27 -3.45 22.43
CA ILE A 770 -5.08 -2.30 21.54
C ILE A 770 -6.33 -1.42 21.58
N VAL A 771 -6.14 -0.10 21.73
CA VAL A 771 -7.19 0.90 21.54
C VAL A 771 -6.82 1.78 20.35
N VAL A 772 -7.70 1.83 19.35
CA VAL A 772 -7.56 2.70 18.18
C VAL A 772 -8.70 3.71 18.21
N LEU A 773 -8.36 5.00 18.29
CA LEU A 773 -9.31 6.11 18.14
C LEU A 773 -9.07 6.78 16.79
N GLU A 774 -10.06 6.77 15.90
CA GLU A 774 -9.97 7.37 14.57
C GLU A 774 -11.15 8.32 14.34
N ALA A 775 -10.86 9.61 14.23
CA ALA A 775 -11.89 10.66 14.23
C ALA A 775 -11.45 11.93 13.51
N SER A 776 -12.41 12.79 13.14
CA SER A 776 -12.06 14.15 12.66
C SER A 776 -11.47 15.04 13.77
N ARG A 777 -11.75 14.70 15.03
CA ARG A 777 -11.22 15.35 16.24
C ARG A 777 -11.34 14.40 17.44
N VAL A 778 -10.39 14.45 18.35
CA VAL A 778 -10.45 13.78 19.66
C VAL A 778 -10.44 14.83 20.77
N VAL A 779 -11.28 14.66 21.77
CA VAL A 779 -11.38 15.54 22.95
C VAL A 779 -11.30 14.68 24.20
N ILE A 780 -10.37 15.00 25.09
CA ILE A 780 -10.12 14.29 26.35
C ILE A 780 -10.22 15.31 27.47
N TYR A 781 -11.17 15.12 28.38
CA TYR A 781 -11.25 15.92 29.59
C TYR A 781 -10.27 15.40 30.64
N GLN A 782 -9.77 16.30 31.49
CA GLN A 782 -8.83 15.98 32.56
C GLN A 782 -9.46 15.13 33.68
N HIS A 783 -8.88 13.98 33.99
CA HIS A 783 -9.23 13.12 35.13
C HIS A 783 -8.24 13.22 36.28
N GLY A 784 -6.96 13.40 35.94
CA GLY A 784 -5.84 13.31 36.86
C GLY A 784 -4.88 14.50 36.75
N ASP A 785 -3.75 14.36 37.42
CA ASP A 785 -2.58 15.19 37.23
C ASP A 785 -1.53 14.46 36.37
N LEU A 786 -0.61 15.21 35.75
CA LEU A 786 0.51 14.63 35.00
C LEU A 786 1.27 13.55 35.80
N TRP A 787 1.75 12.51 35.10
CA TRP A 787 2.47 11.35 35.61
C TRP A 787 3.65 11.67 36.53
N THR A 788 4.27 12.85 36.36
CA THR A 788 5.31 13.39 37.25
C THR A 788 4.85 13.50 38.72
N LYS A 789 3.54 13.59 38.97
CA LYS A 789 2.92 13.57 40.31
C LYS A 789 2.44 12.19 40.77
N LYS A 790 2.64 11.14 39.95
CA LYS A 790 2.23 9.74 40.17
C LYS A 790 0.71 9.54 40.28
N ASP A 791 -0.08 10.32 39.53
CA ASP A 791 -1.51 10.00 39.37
C ASP A 791 -1.67 8.78 38.45
N THR A 792 -2.71 7.99 38.69
CA THR A 792 -3.01 6.73 37.98
C THR A 792 -4.43 6.73 37.39
N LYS A 793 -5.10 7.88 37.41
CA LYS A 793 -6.41 8.11 36.80
C LYS A 793 -6.24 8.47 35.33
N PHE A 794 -6.29 7.48 34.47
CA PHE A 794 -6.24 7.69 33.03
C PHE A 794 -7.66 7.83 32.45
N ALA A 795 -7.82 8.69 31.45
CA ALA A 795 -8.98 8.73 30.57
C ALA A 795 -8.99 7.54 29.60
N LEU A 796 -7.78 7.11 29.19
CA LEU A 796 -7.54 6.10 28.18
C LEU A 796 -6.38 5.19 28.61
N THR A 797 -6.63 3.89 28.75
CA THR A 797 -5.66 2.94 29.32
C THR A 797 -5.63 1.58 28.59
N ALA A 798 -4.43 1.08 28.29
CA ALA A 798 -4.17 -0.25 27.77
C ALA A 798 -2.98 -0.89 28.53
N ASP A 799 -3.06 -0.85 29.85
CA ASP A 799 -2.04 -1.37 30.76
C ASP A 799 -2.06 -2.90 30.86
N GLY A 800 -0.89 -3.53 30.80
CA GLY A 800 -0.75 -4.92 31.25
C GLY A 800 -0.97 -5.07 32.75
N GLY A 801 -1.63 -6.15 33.15
CA GLY A 801 -1.99 -6.47 34.53
C GLY A 801 -0.80 -6.90 35.39
N ILE A 802 -1.00 -6.95 36.70
CA ILE A 802 0.02 -7.41 37.66
C ILE A 802 -0.16 -8.89 38.01
N GLY A 803 0.94 -9.59 38.28
CA GLY A 803 0.89 -10.83 39.06
C GLY A 803 0.65 -10.53 40.53
N SER A 804 -0.48 -10.98 41.07
CA SER A 804 -0.87 -10.74 42.47
C SER A 804 -0.35 -11.85 43.40
N HIS A 805 -0.75 -11.77 44.67
CA HIS A 805 -0.55 -12.82 45.66
C HIS A 805 -1.69 -12.75 46.69
N SER A 806 -2.10 -13.89 47.24
CA SER A 806 -3.01 -13.91 48.39
C SER A 806 -2.29 -13.33 49.62
N SER A 807 -3.07 -12.89 50.61
CA SER A 807 -2.47 -12.35 51.83
C SER A 807 -3.47 -12.21 52.99
N TRP A 808 -3.18 -12.90 54.09
CA TRP A 808 -3.83 -12.68 55.40
C TRP A 808 -3.11 -11.65 56.31
N GLN A 809 -1.90 -11.17 55.96
CA GLN A 809 -1.04 -10.39 56.89
C GLN A 809 -0.24 -9.23 56.29
N THR A 810 -0.35 -8.94 54.98
CA THR A 810 0.25 -7.74 54.33
C THR A 810 -0.71 -7.13 53.32
N THR A 811 -0.55 -5.85 52.99
CA THR A 811 -1.25 -5.24 51.86
C THR A 811 -0.85 -5.95 50.56
N ALA A 812 -1.82 -6.53 49.85
CA ALA A 812 -1.59 -7.02 48.50
C ALA A 812 -1.26 -5.83 47.57
N ARG A 813 -0.42 -6.04 46.55
CA ARG A 813 -0.26 -5.04 45.48
C ARG A 813 -1.54 -5.07 44.66
N MET A 814 -2.41 -4.09 44.85
CA MET A 814 -3.70 -3.97 44.15
C MET A 814 -3.61 -3.08 42.90
N GLN A 815 -2.45 -2.47 42.66
CA GLN A 815 -2.23 -1.51 41.57
C GLN A 815 -0.81 -1.65 41.01
N LYS A 816 -0.67 -1.45 39.71
CA LYS A 816 0.61 -1.51 38.98
C LYS A 816 1.66 -0.53 39.51
N TYR A 817 1.24 0.63 40.00
CA TYR A 817 2.14 1.76 40.27
C TYR A 817 2.31 2.13 41.76
N GLN A 818 1.98 1.23 42.69
CA GLN A 818 2.21 1.43 44.14
C GLN A 818 3.65 1.15 44.58
N THR A 819 4.19 1.98 45.49
CA THR A 819 5.54 1.91 46.08
C THR A 819 5.76 0.79 47.12
N ALA A 820 4.91 -0.24 47.16
CA ALA A 820 4.95 -1.24 48.22
C ALA A 820 5.86 -2.43 47.88
N ASP A 821 7.06 -2.43 48.47
CA ASP A 821 7.97 -3.58 48.46
C ASP A 821 7.25 -4.85 48.92
N GLY A 822 7.29 -5.88 48.06
CA GLY A 822 6.57 -7.12 48.29
C GLY A 822 7.35 -8.33 47.84
N ARG A 823 7.48 -9.24 48.81
CA ARG A 823 8.17 -10.55 48.88
C ARG A 823 8.26 -11.37 47.57
N PRO A 824 9.18 -12.35 47.49
CA PRO A 824 9.19 -13.36 46.42
C PRO A 824 7.82 -14.08 46.27
N ASN A 825 7.68 -14.88 45.21
CA ASN A 825 6.51 -15.70 44.84
C ASN A 825 5.37 -14.99 44.06
N ARG A 826 5.57 -13.75 43.59
CA ARG A 826 4.61 -13.07 42.70
C ARG A 826 4.80 -13.52 41.24
N GLY A 827 3.72 -13.57 40.46
CA GLY A 827 3.85 -13.68 39.01
C GLY A 827 4.39 -12.39 38.36
N GLY A 828 4.86 -12.50 37.12
CA GLY A 828 5.35 -11.37 36.32
C GLY A 828 4.23 -10.42 35.88
N PHE A 829 4.57 -9.18 35.54
CA PHE A 829 3.61 -8.23 34.99
C PHE A 829 3.36 -8.49 33.50
N GLY A 830 2.11 -8.32 33.06
CA GLY A 830 1.79 -8.36 31.65
C GLY A 830 2.38 -7.16 30.90
N GLY A 831 2.74 -7.38 29.64
CA GLY A 831 3.23 -6.35 28.73
C GLY A 831 2.22 -5.24 28.49
N MET A 832 2.73 -4.07 28.11
CA MET A 832 1.89 -2.94 27.71
C MET A 832 1.11 -3.29 26.44
N GLY A 833 -0.10 -2.75 26.34
CA GLY A 833 -0.87 -2.72 25.11
C GLY A 833 -0.38 -1.61 24.16
N ILE A 834 -1.24 -1.21 23.22
CA ILE A 834 -0.98 -0.12 22.28
C ILE A 834 -2.17 0.85 22.31
N VAL A 835 -1.89 2.15 22.36
CA VAL A 835 -2.89 3.20 22.08
C VAL A 835 -2.52 3.89 20.78
N GLN A 836 -3.46 3.98 19.86
CA GLN A 836 -3.32 4.69 18.59
C GLN A 836 -4.37 5.80 18.50
N ILE A 837 -3.95 7.01 18.12
CA ILE A 837 -4.87 8.12 17.84
C ILE A 837 -4.63 8.60 16.41
N LEU A 838 -5.68 8.51 15.60
CA LEU A 838 -5.72 8.85 14.20
C LEU A 838 -6.60 10.07 14.00
N THR A 839 -5.97 11.20 13.68
CA THR A 839 -6.65 12.48 13.44
C THR A 839 -6.15 13.11 12.14
N PRO A 840 -6.97 13.92 11.44
CA PRO A 840 -6.47 14.79 10.38
C PRO A 840 -5.36 15.68 10.96
N ALA A 841 -4.31 15.94 10.19
CA ALA A 841 -3.31 16.90 10.65
C ALA A 841 -3.85 18.35 10.65
N GLY A 842 -3.35 19.19 11.56
CA GLY A 842 -3.69 20.61 11.70
C GLY A 842 -2.61 21.55 11.17
N ARG A 843 -2.43 22.70 11.82
CA ARG A 843 -1.56 23.79 11.32
C ARG A 843 -0.25 23.96 12.11
N ASP A 844 0.01 23.13 13.13
CA ASP A 844 1.06 23.34 14.14
C ASP A 844 0.93 24.74 14.78
N ASP A 845 -0.32 25.19 15.00
CA ASP A 845 -0.62 26.51 15.56
C ASP A 845 -0.18 26.59 17.05
N ASP A 846 0.00 25.43 17.71
CA ASP A 846 0.48 25.27 19.09
C ASP A 846 1.98 24.95 19.22
N GLN A 847 2.70 24.81 18.10
CA GLN A 847 4.16 24.63 18.02
C GLN A 847 4.68 23.36 18.71
N THR A 848 3.90 22.27 18.70
CA THR A 848 4.36 20.95 19.15
C THR A 848 5.36 20.32 18.18
N GLY A 849 5.40 20.80 16.92
CA GLY A 849 6.18 20.21 15.84
C GLY A 849 5.58 18.91 15.31
N ASN A 850 4.33 18.59 15.69
CA ASN A 850 3.62 17.38 15.28
C ASN A 850 2.19 17.70 14.84
N VAL A 851 2.02 18.02 13.56
CA VAL A 851 0.72 18.42 12.99
C VAL A 851 -0.40 17.39 13.20
N GLN A 852 -0.10 16.11 13.47
CA GLN A 852 -1.11 15.09 13.73
C GLN A 852 -1.80 15.28 15.09
N ASP A 853 -1.18 15.97 16.04
CA ASP A 853 -1.73 16.19 17.37
C ASP A 853 -2.70 17.39 17.46
N ASP A 854 -2.64 18.34 16.52
CA ASP A 854 -3.47 19.57 16.45
C ASP A 854 -4.98 19.35 16.68
N ASN A 855 -5.53 18.19 16.27
CA ASN A 855 -6.95 17.86 16.42
C ASN A 855 -7.24 16.97 17.64
N ILE A 856 -6.32 16.90 18.60
CA ILE A 856 -6.44 16.23 19.89
C ILE A 856 -6.42 17.30 20.99
N PHE A 857 -7.56 17.51 21.65
CA PHE A 857 -7.71 18.56 22.67
C PHE A 857 -7.76 17.96 24.07
N PHE A 858 -6.96 18.51 24.99
CA PHE A 858 -7.07 18.23 26.42
C PHE A 858 -7.78 19.39 27.11
N LEU A 859 -8.94 19.12 27.73
CA LEU A 859 -9.78 20.15 28.35
C LEU A 859 -9.85 19.99 29.86
N ASP A 860 -9.87 21.11 30.59
CA ASP A 860 -10.21 21.13 32.00
C ASP A 860 -11.73 20.98 32.23
N ALA A 861 -12.15 20.93 33.49
CA ALA A 861 -13.57 20.84 33.87
C ALA A 861 -14.41 22.09 33.54
N ASN A 862 -13.83 23.12 32.93
CA ASN A 862 -14.46 24.37 32.50
C ASN A 862 -14.39 24.57 30.97
N ASP A 863 -14.16 23.48 30.22
CA ASP A 863 -13.98 23.48 28.76
C ASP A 863 -12.81 24.35 28.27
N GLN A 864 -11.80 24.62 29.12
CA GLN A 864 -10.59 25.35 28.75
C GLN A 864 -9.48 24.38 28.35
N GLU A 865 -8.76 24.70 27.28
CA GLU A 865 -7.64 23.89 26.81
C GLU A 865 -6.45 23.94 27.78
N LEU A 866 -5.90 22.77 28.10
CA LEU A 866 -4.78 22.64 29.04
C LEU A 866 -3.46 23.09 28.41
N PRO A 867 -2.62 23.86 29.13
CA PRO A 867 -1.30 24.23 28.63
C PRO A 867 -0.36 23.01 28.60
N ASN A 868 0.62 23.05 27.69
CA ASN A 868 1.62 22.01 27.49
C ASN A 868 1.02 20.63 27.12
N LYS A 869 0.23 20.62 26.05
CA LYS A 869 -0.41 19.47 25.41
C LYS A 869 0.52 18.25 25.25
N LEU A 870 1.77 18.44 24.85
CA LEU A 870 2.75 17.33 24.70
C LEU A 870 2.95 16.56 26.01
N ALA A 871 3.00 17.24 27.16
CA ALA A 871 3.10 16.57 28.46
C ALA A 871 1.85 15.72 28.78
N TRP A 872 0.67 16.14 28.31
CA TRP A 872 -0.58 15.37 28.47
C TRP A 872 -0.64 14.15 27.55
N LEU A 873 -0.12 14.26 26.33
CA LEU A 873 0.04 13.15 25.39
C LEU A 873 1.05 12.12 25.89
N GLU A 874 2.24 12.55 26.32
CA GLU A 874 3.35 11.64 26.63
C GLU A 874 3.32 11.09 28.07
N GLY A 875 2.65 11.80 28.99
CA GLY A 875 2.65 11.48 30.41
C GLY A 875 1.51 12.12 31.20
N GLY A 876 0.32 12.24 30.60
CA GLY A 876 -0.91 12.66 31.27
C GLY A 876 -1.92 11.51 31.40
N ASP A 877 -3.16 11.78 31.02
CA ASP A 877 -4.31 10.89 31.23
C ASP A 877 -4.40 9.74 30.18
N ILE A 878 -3.32 9.44 29.45
CA ILE A 878 -3.24 8.36 28.45
C ILE A 878 -2.11 7.38 28.81
N ARG A 879 -2.39 6.07 28.73
CA ARG A 879 -1.44 5.01 29.08
C ARG A 879 -1.57 3.76 28.18
N PRO A 880 -0.50 3.23 27.56
CA PRO A 880 0.83 3.83 27.34
C PRO A 880 0.75 5.13 26.52
N LYS A 881 1.91 5.78 26.29
CA LYS A 881 2.05 6.91 25.35
C LYS A 881 1.39 6.53 24.00
N PRO A 882 0.50 7.36 23.44
CA PRO A 882 -0.17 7.05 22.19
C PRO A 882 0.77 7.17 20.99
N VAL A 883 0.58 6.31 20.00
CA VAL A 883 1.12 6.50 18.65
C VAL A 883 0.15 7.40 17.88
N LEU A 884 0.65 8.56 17.42
CA LEU A 884 -0.13 9.52 16.65
C LEU A 884 0.05 9.25 15.16
N MET A 885 -1.06 9.21 14.43
CA MET A 885 -1.09 8.82 13.02
C MET A 885 -2.08 9.66 12.23
N PRO A 886 -1.94 9.75 10.89
CA PRO A 886 -2.97 10.32 10.04
C PRO A 886 -4.24 9.46 10.07
N VAL A 887 -5.38 10.12 9.94
CA VAL A 887 -6.67 9.47 9.68
C VAL A 887 -6.67 8.78 8.30
N THR A 888 -7.27 7.59 8.19
CA THR A 888 -7.34 6.81 6.93
C THR A 888 -8.49 7.24 6.02
N TYR A 889 -9.55 7.83 6.60
CA TYR A 889 -10.68 8.46 5.91
C TYR A 889 -10.92 9.86 6.50
N GLY A 890 -11.59 10.77 5.79
CA GLY A 890 -11.85 12.09 6.37
C GLY A 890 -12.74 13.00 5.54
N ARG A 891 -12.96 14.22 6.05
CA ARG A 891 -13.66 15.28 5.29
C ARG A 891 -12.87 15.77 4.09
N THR A 892 -11.55 15.54 4.08
CA THR A 892 -10.64 15.96 3.03
C THR A 892 -9.82 14.77 2.56
N SER A 893 -9.44 14.80 1.29
CA SER A 893 -8.47 13.87 0.70
C SER A 893 -7.60 14.60 -0.32
N SER A 894 -6.31 14.29 -0.38
CA SER A 894 -5.33 15.01 -1.20
C SER A 894 -4.63 14.09 -2.19
N TRP A 895 -4.23 14.67 -3.33
CA TRP A 895 -3.39 14.05 -4.34
C TRP A 895 -2.35 15.05 -4.82
N TYR A 896 -1.14 14.57 -5.09
CA TYR A 896 -0.04 15.37 -5.58
C TYR A 896 0.56 14.71 -6.82
N SER A 897 0.81 15.52 -7.86
CA SER A 897 1.57 15.04 -9.00
C SER A 897 3.07 14.98 -8.68
N ARG A 898 3.81 14.15 -9.41
CA ARG A 898 5.25 14.37 -9.64
C ARG A 898 5.48 15.71 -10.35
N TYR A 899 6.72 16.19 -10.40
CA TYR A 899 7.02 17.35 -11.25
C TYR A 899 6.91 16.96 -12.73
N VAL A 900 6.25 17.79 -13.53
CA VAL A 900 6.11 17.62 -14.98
C VAL A 900 6.86 18.75 -15.68
N ALA A 901 7.65 18.40 -16.70
CA ALA A 901 8.39 19.36 -17.51
C ALA A 901 7.47 20.03 -18.52
N THR A 902 7.49 21.36 -18.62
CA THR A 902 6.61 22.12 -19.53
C THR A 902 7.20 22.28 -20.93
N GLY A 903 8.21 21.47 -21.29
CA GLY A 903 9.00 21.57 -22.54
C GLY A 903 9.79 22.89 -22.71
N ALA A 904 9.47 23.93 -21.94
CA ALA A 904 9.95 25.29 -22.14
C ALA A 904 11.35 25.58 -21.57
N SER A 905 11.93 24.65 -20.81
CA SER A 905 13.38 24.62 -20.50
C SER A 905 14.25 24.57 -21.75
N VAL A 906 13.65 24.31 -22.91
CA VAL A 906 14.27 24.10 -24.21
C VAL A 906 14.05 25.28 -25.18
N ARG A 907 13.48 26.42 -24.76
CA ARG A 907 13.26 27.58 -25.68
C ARG A 907 13.98 28.86 -25.21
N ARG A 908 14.38 29.70 -26.19
CA ARG A 908 15.07 30.99 -26.00
C ARG A 908 14.59 32.00 -27.05
N VAL A 909 14.32 33.24 -26.63
CA VAL A 909 14.05 34.35 -27.56
C VAL A 909 15.33 34.76 -28.31
N VAL A 910 15.26 34.96 -29.63
CA VAL A 910 16.36 35.47 -30.46
C VAL A 910 15.85 36.46 -31.51
N ASP A 911 16.76 37.24 -32.09
CA ASP A 911 16.52 37.91 -33.37
C ASP A 911 16.30 36.85 -34.47
N SER A 912 15.29 37.08 -35.32
CA SER A 912 15.05 36.42 -36.61
C SER A 912 16.31 36.08 -37.42
N ALA A 913 17.32 36.96 -37.44
CA ALA A 913 18.58 36.73 -38.15
C ALA A 913 19.46 35.61 -37.56
N ASN A 914 19.15 35.14 -36.34
CA ASN A 914 19.85 34.08 -35.61
C ASN A 914 18.89 32.95 -35.15
N ALA A 915 17.74 32.80 -35.82
CA ALA A 915 16.79 31.73 -35.54
C ALA A 915 17.40 30.36 -35.80
N GLY A 916 17.49 29.53 -34.76
CA GLY A 916 18.07 28.19 -34.80
C GLY A 916 17.41 27.26 -33.80
N VAL A 917 18.14 26.22 -33.38
CA VAL A 917 17.69 25.30 -32.32
C VAL A 917 17.33 26.10 -31.05
N ARG A 918 16.17 25.79 -30.46
CA ARG A 918 15.53 26.47 -29.32
C ARG A 918 14.88 27.83 -29.59
N SER A 919 14.99 28.41 -30.78
CA SER A 919 14.66 29.82 -30.98
C SER A 919 13.17 30.12 -31.01
N THR A 920 12.76 31.25 -30.42
CA THR A 920 11.54 31.98 -30.79
C THR A 920 11.85 33.41 -31.23
N THR A 921 11.01 34.00 -32.07
CA THR A 921 11.22 35.31 -32.71
C THR A 921 10.19 36.36 -32.33
N ASP A 922 9.00 35.93 -31.92
CA ASP A 922 7.90 36.83 -31.53
C ASP A 922 7.80 36.91 -30.01
N LYS A 923 7.47 38.11 -29.51
CA LYS A 923 7.28 38.38 -28.09
C LYS A 923 5.82 38.15 -27.70
N PRO A 924 5.51 37.63 -26.50
CA PRO A 924 4.19 37.80 -25.90
C PRO A 924 3.82 39.28 -25.86
N ALA A 925 2.56 39.62 -26.18
CA ALA A 925 2.12 40.99 -26.45
C ALA A 925 2.10 41.96 -25.23
N LEU A 926 2.66 41.56 -24.09
CA LEU A 926 2.45 42.22 -22.79
C LEU A 926 3.50 43.28 -22.42
N ASP A 927 4.78 43.12 -22.78
CA ASP A 927 5.80 44.20 -22.67
C ASP A 927 6.97 44.00 -23.66
N PRO A 928 7.19 44.90 -24.65
CA PRO A 928 8.30 44.80 -25.59
C PRO A 928 9.71 45.05 -24.99
N THR A 929 9.82 45.53 -23.74
CA THR A 929 11.07 46.03 -23.15
C THR A 929 11.73 45.09 -22.14
N ASP A 930 11.00 44.10 -21.63
CA ASP A 930 11.55 43.08 -20.73
C ASP A 930 12.56 42.18 -21.46
N LYS A 931 13.48 41.57 -20.71
CA LYS A 931 14.51 40.64 -21.19
C LYS A 931 14.47 39.27 -20.49
N ASN A 932 13.59 39.10 -19.51
CA ASN A 932 13.42 37.87 -18.75
C ASN A 932 12.14 37.16 -19.23
N TYR A 933 12.28 35.97 -19.84
CA TYR A 933 11.18 35.18 -20.39
C TYR A 933 11.36 33.70 -20.08
N GLY A 934 10.70 33.26 -19.01
CA GLY A 934 10.19 31.91 -18.83
C GLY A 934 8.75 31.78 -19.34
N PRO A 935 8.10 30.64 -19.09
CA PRO A 935 6.72 30.39 -19.52
C PRO A 935 5.75 31.33 -18.81
N ASP A 936 4.77 31.82 -19.57
CA ASP A 936 3.66 32.62 -19.05
C ASP A 936 2.47 31.70 -18.74
N TYR A 937 2.43 31.18 -17.51
CA TYR A 937 1.39 30.27 -17.03
C TYR A 937 0.06 30.98 -16.77
N TYR A 938 -1.05 30.32 -17.08
CA TYR A 938 -2.37 30.88 -16.87
C TYR A 938 -3.40 29.80 -16.54
N PHE A 939 -4.20 30.04 -15.50
CA PHE A 939 -5.28 29.16 -15.05
C PHE A 939 -6.44 29.99 -14.49
N ALA A 940 -7.68 29.54 -14.65
CA ALA A 940 -8.88 30.26 -14.23
C ALA A 940 -9.95 29.30 -13.67
N GLY A 941 -10.96 29.85 -13.01
CA GLY A 941 -12.06 29.09 -12.40
C GLY A 941 -11.90 28.84 -10.89
N LEU A 942 -10.82 29.36 -10.29
CA LEU A 942 -10.56 29.27 -8.85
C LEU A 942 -10.98 30.56 -8.12
N ILE A 943 -11.02 30.47 -6.79
CA ILE A 943 -11.05 31.61 -5.87
C ILE A 943 -9.58 32.01 -5.61
N ASN A 944 -9.25 33.29 -5.84
CA ASN A 944 -7.85 33.74 -5.89
C ASN A 944 -7.34 34.34 -4.56
N SER A 945 -8.18 34.44 -3.52
CA SER A 945 -7.83 35.10 -2.26
C SER A 945 -8.70 34.65 -1.07
N GLY A 946 -8.21 34.90 0.15
CA GLY A 946 -8.85 34.50 1.41
C GLY A 946 -8.68 33.02 1.75
N ASP A 947 -9.33 32.56 2.82
CA ASP A 947 -9.24 31.17 3.31
C ASP A 947 -9.75 30.12 2.30
N SER A 948 -10.59 30.54 1.34
CA SER A 948 -11.06 29.68 0.24
C SER A 948 -10.15 29.73 -1.00
N SER A 949 -8.93 30.27 -0.91
CA SER A 949 -8.03 30.34 -2.07
C SER A 949 -7.73 28.95 -2.65
N GLY A 950 -7.74 28.85 -3.98
CA GLY A 950 -7.55 27.61 -4.72
C GLY A 950 -8.80 26.75 -4.89
N TYR A 951 -9.87 26.98 -4.13
CA TYR A 951 -11.13 26.26 -4.31
C TYR A 951 -11.88 26.73 -5.57
N LEU A 952 -12.67 25.85 -6.18
CA LEU A 952 -13.47 26.18 -7.36
C LEU A 952 -14.50 27.29 -7.06
N LYS A 953 -14.58 28.25 -7.98
CA LYS A 953 -15.42 29.45 -7.87
C LYS A 953 -16.83 29.22 -8.42
N THR A 954 -17.80 29.03 -7.54
CA THR A 954 -19.21 28.82 -7.90
C THR A 954 -19.99 30.13 -8.08
N ASP A 955 -21.10 30.05 -8.83
CA ASP A 955 -22.09 31.13 -8.88
C ASP A 955 -22.90 31.20 -7.59
N ALA A 956 -23.03 32.39 -7.00
CA ALA A 956 -23.63 32.58 -5.69
C ALA A 956 -25.17 32.39 -5.65
N GLN A 957 -25.88 32.37 -6.78
CA GLN A 957 -27.33 32.16 -6.82
C GLN A 957 -27.70 30.68 -6.94
N THR A 958 -26.92 29.93 -7.70
CA THR A 958 -27.16 28.52 -8.03
C THR A 958 -26.30 27.56 -7.20
N GLY A 959 -25.14 28.01 -6.72
CA GLY A 959 -24.09 27.18 -6.11
C GLY A 959 -23.35 26.30 -7.12
N LEU A 960 -23.66 26.44 -8.41
CA LEU A 960 -23.06 25.63 -9.47
C LEU A 960 -21.77 26.25 -9.96
N PHE A 961 -20.84 25.39 -10.38
CA PHE A 961 -19.60 25.81 -11.02
C PHE A 961 -19.82 26.02 -12.52
N THR A 962 -19.34 27.14 -13.06
CA THR A 962 -19.44 27.46 -14.50
C THR A 962 -18.16 28.13 -15.00
N PHE A 963 -17.62 27.65 -16.12
CA PHE A 963 -16.46 28.26 -16.75
C PHE A 963 -16.80 29.62 -17.39
N PRO A 964 -16.00 30.67 -17.15
CA PRO A 964 -16.20 31.96 -17.80
C PRO A 964 -15.87 31.89 -19.29
N LEU A 965 -16.68 32.58 -20.11
CA LEU A 965 -16.42 32.79 -21.53
C LEU A 965 -15.44 33.96 -21.73
N VAL A 966 -14.54 33.82 -22.70
CA VAL A 966 -13.65 34.89 -23.16
C VAL A 966 -14.44 35.89 -24.00
N ARG A 967 -14.24 37.19 -23.74
CA ARG A 967 -14.90 38.27 -24.48
C ARG A 967 -13.97 38.92 -25.49
N PHE A 968 -14.40 38.96 -26.75
CA PHE A 968 -13.73 39.68 -27.83
C PHE A 968 -14.65 40.80 -28.30
N GLY A 969 -14.15 42.05 -28.36
CA GLY A 969 -14.96 43.21 -28.71
C GLY A 969 -16.17 43.49 -27.80
N GLY A 970 -16.21 42.90 -26.60
CA GLY A 970 -17.34 42.97 -25.66
C GLY A 970 -18.39 41.85 -25.83
N VAL A 971 -18.20 40.93 -26.76
CA VAL A 971 -19.11 39.80 -27.05
C VAL A 971 -18.45 38.47 -26.62
N ASP A 972 -19.23 37.53 -26.08
CA ASP A 972 -18.78 36.19 -25.63
C ASP A 972 -19.35 35.02 -26.45
N LYS A 973 -20.25 35.28 -27.40
CA LYS A 973 -20.84 34.28 -28.32
C LYS A 973 -20.90 34.81 -29.75
N PHE A 974 -20.40 34.03 -30.69
CA PHE A 974 -20.24 34.39 -32.11
C PHE A 974 -21.13 33.50 -32.97
N ALA A 975 -21.80 34.09 -33.97
CA ALA A 975 -22.64 33.33 -34.90
C ALA A 975 -21.75 32.46 -35.81
N ILE A 976 -22.12 31.19 -35.93
CA ILE A 976 -21.43 30.22 -36.80
C ILE A 976 -21.87 30.51 -38.25
N ALA A 977 -20.90 30.77 -39.12
CA ALA A 977 -21.10 30.96 -40.56
C ALA A 977 -21.00 29.62 -41.33
N SER A 978 -20.09 28.74 -40.92
CA SER A 978 -20.01 27.35 -41.41
C SER A 978 -19.45 26.41 -40.34
N LEU A 979 -19.85 25.13 -40.44
CA LEU A 979 -19.51 24.07 -39.51
C LEU A 979 -19.28 22.78 -40.29
N GLU A 980 -18.05 22.28 -40.30
CA GLU A 980 -17.64 21.07 -41.03
C GLU A 980 -17.25 20.01 -39.99
N ALA A 981 -18.02 18.92 -39.88
CA ALA A 981 -17.78 17.89 -38.86
C ALA A 981 -16.77 16.83 -39.34
N SER A 982 -15.74 16.54 -38.54
CA SER A 982 -14.74 15.47 -38.74
C SER A 982 -14.16 15.37 -40.16
N ALA A 983 -14.02 16.50 -40.87
CA ALA A 983 -13.64 16.55 -42.28
C ALA A 983 -12.30 17.27 -42.52
N THR A 984 -11.76 17.94 -41.51
CA THR A 984 -10.44 18.58 -41.53
C THR A 984 -9.47 17.77 -40.68
N GLN A 985 -8.20 17.72 -41.06
CA GLN A 985 -7.15 17.16 -40.22
C GLN A 985 -6.20 18.26 -39.75
N TYR A 986 -5.89 18.26 -38.46
CA TYR A 986 -4.88 19.13 -37.85
C TYR A 986 -3.81 18.26 -37.16
N ARG A 987 -2.60 18.28 -37.72
CA ARG A 987 -1.43 17.55 -37.19
C ARG A 987 -1.69 16.07 -36.87
N GLY A 988 -2.30 15.36 -37.80
CA GLY A 988 -2.65 13.93 -37.68
C GLY A 988 -4.02 13.66 -37.04
N LEU A 989 -4.55 14.61 -36.26
CA LEU A 989 -5.86 14.48 -35.61
C LEU A 989 -6.99 14.94 -36.53
N ASP A 990 -8.09 14.17 -36.55
CA ASP A 990 -9.35 14.63 -37.13
C ASP A 990 -9.95 15.76 -36.27
N CYS A 991 -10.48 16.79 -36.92
CA CYS A 991 -11.06 17.94 -36.24
C CYS A 991 -12.34 18.46 -36.94
N HIS A 992 -13.20 19.08 -36.12
CA HIS A 992 -14.36 19.83 -36.60
C HIS A 992 -13.92 21.28 -36.87
N ARG A 993 -14.31 21.83 -38.01
CA ARG A 993 -14.00 23.22 -38.37
C ARG A 993 -15.20 24.11 -38.14
N VAL A 994 -15.03 25.16 -37.36
CA VAL A 994 -16.04 26.20 -37.11
C VAL A 994 -15.53 27.52 -37.65
N THR A 995 -16.27 28.17 -38.55
CA THR A 995 -15.94 29.52 -39.03
C THR A 995 -17.02 30.51 -38.61
N VAL A 996 -16.61 31.68 -38.12
CA VAL A 996 -17.50 32.79 -37.73
C VAL A 996 -17.51 33.90 -38.78
N GLY A 997 -18.58 34.71 -38.81
CA GLY A 997 -18.81 35.68 -39.89
C GLY A 997 -17.92 36.93 -39.92
N SER A 998 -16.97 37.10 -39.00
CA SER A 998 -16.10 38.27 -38.91
C SER A 998 -14.75 37.95 -38.27
N SER A 999 -13.69 38.65 -38.68
CA SER A 999 -12.36 38.60 -38.04
C SER A 999 -12.46 39.13 -36.61
N THR A 1000 -12.49 38.23 -35.63
CA THR A 1000 -12.90 38.55 -34.24
C THR A 1000 -11.98 37.90 -33.20
N PHE A 1001 -11.37 36.76 -33.51
CA PHE A 1001 -10.37 36.11 -32.67
C PHE A 1001 -8.97 36.70 -32.93
N PRO A 1002 -8.01 36.57 -31.99
CA PRO A 1002 -6.63 36.94 -32.25
C PRO A 1002 -5.97 35.98 -33.27
N THR A 1003 -4.85 36.40 -33.87
CA THR A 1003 -4.13 35.64 -34.91
C THR A 1003 -2.90 34.89 -34.38
N ASP A 1004 -2.69 34.87 -33.07
CA ASP A 1004 -1.49 34.37 -32.39
C ASP A 1004 -1.61 32.91 -31.92
N ASN A 1005 -2.74 32.24 -32.19
CA ASN A 1005 -3.08 30.91 -31.68
C ASN A 1005 -3.26 30.83 -30.14
N SER A 1006 -3.49 31.96 -29.45
CA SER A 1006 -3.65 32.05 -27.99
C SER A 1006 -4.85 31.32 -27.39
N LEU A 1007 -5.82 30.89 -28.20
CA LEU A 1007 -7.01 30.15 -27.77
C LEU A 1007 -6.84 28.63 -27.85
N ALA A 1008 -5.68 28.14 -28.32
CA ALA A 1008 -5.36 26.72 -28.26
C ALA A 1008 -5.45 26.20 -26.82
N ASN A 1009 -5.95 24.97 -26.67
CA ASN A 1009 -6.20 24.30 -25.39
C ASN A 1009 -7.30 24.94 -24.51
N MET A 1010 -7.96 26.01 -24.95
CA MET A 1010 -9.27 26.41 -24.42
C MET A 1010 -10.39 25.56 -25.05
N GLU A 1011 -11.63 25.71 -24.58
CA GLU A 1011 -12.78 24.93 -25.04
C GLU A 1011 -13.72 25.77 -25.91
N GLY A 1012 -13.98 25.33 -27.14
CA GLY A 1012 -15.00 25.86 -28.03
C GLY A 1012 -16.38 25.31 -27.65
N ARG A 1013 -17.11 26.07 -26.84
CA ARG A 1013 -18.49 25.73 -26.43
C ARG A 1013 -19.47 26.07 -27.55
N LEU A 1014 -20.17 25.07 -28.05
CA LEU A 1014 -21.27 25.24 -29.00
C LEU A 1014 -22.58 25.55 -28.27
N PHE A 1015 -23.39 26.43 -28.86
CA PHE A 1015 -24.67 26.88 -28.33
C PHE A 1015 -25.81 26.72 -29.35
N ASN A 1016 -26.99 26.36 -28.84
CA ASN A 1016 -28.22 26.32 -29.61
C ASN A 1016 -28.87 27.70 -29.76
N ALA A 1017 -29.95 27.79 -30.56
CA ALA A 1017 -30.66 29.04 -30.82
C ALA A 1017 -31.35 29.67 -29.59
N ALA A 1018 -31.54 28.91 -28.51
CA ALA A 1018 -32.01 29.42 -27.22
C ALA A 1018 -30.85 29.95 -26.33
N GLY A 1019 -29.61 29.89 -26.80
CA GLY A 1019 -28.41 30.33 -26.09
C GLY A 1019 -27.89 29.35 -25.04
N GLY A 1020 -28.45 28.14 -24.95
CA GLY A 1020 -27.98 27.06 -24.08
C GLY A 1020 -26.79 26.32 -24.71
N GLY A 1021 -25.79 25.99 -23.89
CA GLY A 1021 -24.64 25.20 -24.33
C GLY A 1021 -25.05 23.76 -24.61
N ILE A 1022 -24.54 23.17 -25.69
CA ILE A 1022 -24.91 21.82 -26.15
C ILE A 1022 -23.72 20.85 -26.28
N ALA A 1023 -22.51 21.36 -26.43
CA ALA A 1023 -21.27 20.59 -26.37
C ALA A 1023 -20.06 21.52 -26.11
N ASP A 1024 -19.00 20.96 -25.53
CA ASP A 1024 -17.68 21.55 -25.40
C ASP A 1024 -16.70 20.71 -26.23
N PHE A 1025 -15.75 21.34 -26.91
CA PHE A 1025 -14.66 20.69 -27.62
C PHE A 1025 -13.38 21.49 -27.46
N ARG A 1026 -12.24 20.84 -27.26
CA ARG A 1026 -10.94 21.49 -27.17
C ARG A 1026 -10.56 22.15 -28.49
N ILE A 1027 -10.11 23.41 -28.42
CA ILE A 1027 -9.55 24.14 -29.56
C ILE A 1027 -8.12 23.65 -29.80
N LEU A 1028 -7.88 22.99 -30.93
CA LEU A 1028 -6.54 22.55 -31.36
C LEU A 1028 -5.76 23.69 -32.03
N TRP A 1029 -6.46 24.56 -32.76
CA TRP A 1029 -5.90 25.69 -33.49
C TRP A 1029 -6.95 26.74 -33.84
N HIS A 1030 -6.53 27.99 -34.06
CA HIS A 1030 -7.39 29.00 -34.68
C HIS A 1030 -6.63 30.06 -35.51
N ASP A 1031 -7.39 30.75 -36.36
CA ASP A 1031 -7.05 32.08 -36.90
C ASP A 1031 -8.04 33.14 -36.37
N ASP A 1032 -8.22 34.26 -37.08
CA ASP A 1032 -9.14 35.34 -36.68
C ASP A 1032 -10.63 35.03 -36.91
N THR A 1033 -10.93 33.99 -37.71
CA THR A 1033 -12.30 33.62 -38.13
C THR A 1033 -12.63 32.14 -37.93
N THR A 1034 -11.64 31.27 -37.79
CA THR A 1034 -11.79 29.80 -37.80
C THR A 1034 -11.26 29.20 -36.51
N LEU A 1035 -12.03 28.30 -35.90
CA LEU A 1035 -11.59 27.39 -34.84
C LEU A 1035 -11.53 25.96 -35.40
N LEU A 1036 -10.47 25.21 -35.08
CA LEU A 1036 -10.39 23.77 -35.27
C LEU A 1036 -10.56 23.10 -33.91
N LEU A 1037 -11.61 22.28 -33.78
CA LEU A 1037 -12.05 21.63 -32.55
C LEU A 1037 -11.71 20.13 -32.59
N ASP A 1038 -11.21 19.57 -31.50
CA ASP A 1038 -10.81 18.16 -31.41
C ASP A 1038 -12.01 17.22 -31.62
N ALA A 1039 -11.94 16.33 -32.62
CA ALA A 1039 -13.03 15.41 -32.88
C ALA A 1039 -13.10 14.25 -31.87
N ARG A 1040 -12.08 14.07 -31.01
CA ARG A 1040 -12.07 13.05 -29.96
C ARG A 1040 -13.00 13.38 -28.80
N ASP A 1041 -13.31 14.65 -28.58
CA ASP A 1041 -14.23 15.10 -27.52
C ASP A 1041 -15.71 14.77 -27.85
N GLY A 1042 -16.02 14.43 -29.11
CA GLY A 1042 -17.31 13.86 -29.50
C GLY A 1042 -17.78 14.22 -30.91
N ILE A 1043 -19.08 14.04 -31.15
CA ILE A 1043 -19.75 14.42 -32.40
C ILE A 1043 -20.41 15.78 -32.21
N VAL A 1044 -20.24 16.69 -33.19
CA VAL A 1044 -20.93 17.99 -33.24
C VAL A 1044 -22.45 17.79 -33.19
N PRO A 1045 -23.17 18.35 -32.19
CA PRO A 1045 -24.61 18.17 -32.09
C PRO A 1045 -25.39 19.01 -33.12
N ASP A 1046 -26.52 18.47 -33.59
CA ASP A 1046 -27.46 19.21 -34.43
C ASP A 1046 -27.97 20.48 -33.73
N GLY A 1047 -28.10 21.57 -34.50
CA GLY A 1047 -28.65 22.84 -34.01
C GLY A 1047 -27.65 23.79 -33.34
N ALA A 1048 -26.34 23.51 -33.43
CA ALA A 1048 -25.30 24.49 -33.14
C ALA A 1048 -25.40 25.72 -34.07
N VAL A 1049 -25.62 26.91 -33.51
CA VAL A 1049 -25.73 28.18 -34.27
C VAL A 1049 -24.78 29.27 -33.77
N GLN A 1050 -24.24 29.10 -32.56
CA GLN A 1050 -23.27 30.02 -31.97
C GLN A 1050 -22.11 29.22 -31.34
N VAL A 1051 -20.92 29.81 -31.32
CA VAL A 1051 -19.75 29.32 -30.62
C VAL A 1051 -19.23 30.38 -29.65
N GLY A 1052 -18.76 29.97 -28.47
CA GLY A 1052 -18.06 30.83 -27.51
C GLY A 1052 -16.84 30.10 -26.97
N VAL A 1053 -15.83 30.84 -26.54
CA VAL A 1053 -14.57 30.26 -26.05
C VAL A 1053 -14.60 30.25 -24.54
N ALA A 1054 -14.57 29.07 -23.93
CA ALA A 1054 -14.64 28.86 -22.49
C ALA A 1054 -13.26 28.60 -21.90
N LYS A 1055 -12.99 29.23 -20.75
CA LYS A 1055 -11.80 29.01 -19.92
C LYS A 1055 -11.93 27.71 -19.10
N LYS A 1056 -12.21 26.59 -19.77
CA LYS A 1056 -12.39 25.25 -19.17
C LYS A 1056 -11.08 24.48 -19.21
N PHE A 1057 -10.37 24.48 -18.09
CA PHE A 1057 -9.06 23.83 -17.94
C PHE A 1057 -9.10 22.56 -17.11
N PHE A 1058 -10.26 22.17 -16.61
CA PHE A 1058 -10.46 20.95 -15.86
C PHE A 1058 -11.90 20.49 -16.03
N GLU A 1059 -12.18 19.24 -15.69
CA GLU A 1059 -13.53 18.69 -15.68
C GLU A 1059 -13.79 18.02 -14.34
N VAL A 1060 -14.76 18.53 -13.58
CA VAL A 1060 -15.28 17.88 -12.38
C VAL A 1060 -16.50 17.05 -12.74
N VAL A 1061 -16.54 15.83 -12.23
CA VAL A 1061 -17.67 14.91 -12.32
C VAL A 1061 -18.02 14.44 -10.91
N THR A 1062 -19.29 14.54 -10.54
CA THR A 1062 -19.85 14.00 -9.30
C THR A 1062 -20.93 12.99 -9.66
N GLU A 1063 -20.79 11.74 -9.22
CA GLU A 1063 -21.73 10.64 -9.52
C GLU A 1063 -22.04 10.48 -11.02
N GLY A 1064 -21.01 10.60 -11.88
CA GLY A 1064 -21.15 10.54 -13.35
C GLY A 1064 -21.74 11.78 -14.01
N ASN A 1065 -22.13 12.81 -13.26
CA ASN A 1065 -22.69 14.07 -13.77
C ASN A 1065 -21.65 15.20 -13.67
N ALA A 1066 -21.57 16.06 -14.69
CA ALA A 1066 -20.63 17.18 -14.68
C ALA A 1066 -20.99 18.25 -13.62
N GLY A 1067 -19.99 18.69 -12.84
CA GLY A 1067 -20.13 19.68 -11.77
C GLY A 1067 -19.78 19.14 -10.39
N LEU A 1068 -20.06 19.93 -9.34
CA LEU A 1068 -19.74 19.62 -7.94
C LEU A 1068 -20.85 18.82 -7.21
N GLY A 1069 -22.01 18.62 -7.83
CA GLY A 1069 -23.17 17.97 -7.21
C GLY A 1069 -24.09 18.93 -6.45
N ALA A 1070 -24.59 18.49 -5.30
CA ALA A 1070 -25.61 19.17 -4.50
C ALA A 1070 -25.13 20.48 -3.83
N THR A 1071 -26.07 21.38 -3.54
CA THR A 1071 -25.80 22.70 -2.96
C THR A 1071 -26.70 23.01 -1.77
N TYR A 1072 -26.12 23.60 -0.72
CA TYR A 1072 -26.83 24.11 0.45
C TYR A 1072 -27.08 25.62 0.34
N ARG A 1073 -27.89 26.19 1.24
CA ARG A 1073 -28.32 27.60 1.22
C ARG A 1073 -27.94 28.30 2.52
N VAL A 1074 -27.23 29.41 2.41
CA VAL A 1074 -26.81 30.22 3.56
C VAL A 1074 -27.46 31.60 3.50
N ASP A 1075 -27.98 32.09 4.63
CA ASP A 1075 -28.37 33.50 4.79
C ASP A 1075 -27.11 34.35 5.01
N VAL A 1076 -26.81 35.24 4.06
CA VAL A 1076 -25.66 36.16 4.14
C VAL A 1076 -26.04 37.52 4.73
N GLY A 1077 -27.21 37.61 5.36
CA GLY A 1077 -27.73 38.78 6.04
C GLY A 1077 -28.67 39.62 5.16
N GLY A 1078 -29.64 40.28 5.81
CA GLY A 1078 -30.60 41.15 5.14
C GLY A 1078 -31.60 40.41 4.26
N GLY A 1079 -31.88 39.13 4.54
CA GLY A 1079 -32.81 38.31 3.75
C GLY A 1079 -32.28 37.88 2.38
N LYS A 1080 -30.96 37.92 2.20
CA LYS A 1080 -30.29 37.46 0.98
C LYS A 1080 -29.71 36.07 1.21
N PHE A 1081 -30.10 35.13 0.36
CA PHE A 1081 -29.57 33.77 0.38
C PHE A 1081 -28.55 33.59 -0.73
N GLN A 1082 -27.44 32.92 -0.41
CA GLN A 1082 -26.48 32.41 -1.37
C GLN A 1082 -26.47 30.88 -1.34
N ARG A 1083 -26.04 30.26 -2.44
CA ARG A 1083 -25.85 28.81 -2.54
C ARG A 1083 -24.38 28.47 -2.65
N TYR A 1084 -23.98 27.41 -1.95
CA TYR A 1084 -22.63 26.85 -1.96
C TYR A 1084 -22.71 25.34 -2.19
N PRO A 1085 -21.70 24.71 -2.83
CA PRO A 1085 -21.66 23.27 -3.03
C PRO A 1085 -21.38 22.56 -1.71
N ILE A 1086 -21.95 21.36 -1.51
CA ILE A 1086 -21.70 20.55 -0.30
C ILE A 1086 -20.25 20.06 -0.28
N ALA A 1087 -19.76 19.55 -1.42
CA ALA A 1087 -18.38 19.17 -1.61
C ALA A 1087 -17.70 20.10 -2.62
N ASN A 1088 -16.42 20.43 -2.42
CA ASN A 1088 -15.65 21.29 -3.29
C ASN A 1088 -14.23 20.74 -3.52
N VAL A 1089 -13.56 21.23 -4.56
CA VAL A 1089 -12.20 20.84 -4.94
C VAL A 1089 -11.30 22.07 -4.87
N GLN A 1090 -10.09 21.91 -4.32
CA GLN A 1090 -9.00 22.89 -4.32
C GLN A 1090 -7.90 22.42 -5.27
N LEU A 1091 -7.47 23.29 -6.18
CA LEU A 1091 -6.37 23.06 -7.12
C LEU A 1091 -5.26 24.06 -6.85
N GLY A 1092 -4.01 23.59 -6.72
CA GLY A 1092 -2.85 24.46 -6.48
C GLY A 1092 -1.63 24.03 -7.29
N PHE A 1093 -0.76 24.99 -7.63
CA PHE A 1093 0.41 24.76 -8.47
C PHE A 1093 1.71 25.15 -7.75
N ALA A 1094 2.71 24.28 -7.81
CA ALA A 1094 4.08 24.60 -7.37
C ALA A 1094 5.02 24.51 -8.57
N PHE A 1095 5.99 25.42 -8.66
CA PHE A 1095 6.92 25.52 -9.77
C PHE A 1095 8.35 25.32 -9.28
N HIS A 1096 9.26 24.86 -10.14
CA HIS A 1096 10.65 24.58 -9.75
C HIS A 1096 11.66 24.82 -10.88
N LYS A 1097 12.93 25.12 -10.56
CA LYS A 1097 14.01 25.25 -11.56
C LYS A 1097 14.47 23.90 -12.11
N ASP A 1098 14.87 23.01 -11.20
CA ASP A 1098 15.34 21.65 -11.49
C ASP A 1098 15.11 20.75 -10.26
N PRO A 1099 14.01 19.96 -10.23
CA PRO A 1099 13.66 19.13 -9.06
C PRO A 1099 14.71 18.09 -8.67
N SER A 1100 15.66 17.76 -9.55
CA SER A 1100 16.78 16.87 -9.22
C SER A 1100 17.81 17.52 -8.28
N THR A 1101 17.81 18.85 -8.17
CA THR A 1101 18.72 19.63 -7.31
C THR A 1101 17.96 20.68 -6.49
N PRO A 1102 17.17 20.25 -5.48
CA PRO A 1102 16.46 21.16 -4.59
C PRO A 1102 17.45 21.91 -3.67
N ASP A 1103 17.14 23.15 -3.30
CA ASP A 1103 17.97 23.97 -2.39
C ASP A 1103 17.20 24.21 -1.07
N ILE A 1104 17.08 23.13 -0.30
CA ILE A 1104 16.25 23.05 0.92
C ILE A 1104 16.99 23.68 2.11
N VAL A 1105 16.34 24.67 2.73
CA VAL A 1105 16.80 25.34 3.95
C VAL A 1105 15.62 25.44 4.91
N GLY A 1106 15.53 24.49 5.86
CA GLY A 1106 14.34 24.33 6.70
C GLY A 1106 13.14 23.89 5.85
N ASN A 1107 11.98 24.52 6.07
CA ASN A 1107 10.74 24.21 5.33
C ASN A 1107 10.61 24.98 4.00
N GLU A 1108 11.68 25.62 3.51
CA GLU A 1108 11.74 26.33 2.22
C GLU A 1108 12.73 25.69 1.25
N ASP A 1109 12.40 25.72 -0.04
CA ASP A 1109 13.32 25.44 -1.15
C ASP A 1109 13.49 26.71 -2.03
N ASN A 1110 14.72 27.21 -2.15
CA ASN A 1110 15.01 28.42 -2.94
C ASN A 1110 14.89 28.23 -4.46
N ASN A 1111 14.85 26.99 -4.94
CA ASN A 1111 14.62 26.65 -6.34
C ASN A 1111 13.14 26.39 -6.65
N ARG A 1112 12.27 26.38 -5.62
CA ARG A 1112 10.81 26.23 -5.70
C ARG A 1112 10.09 27.59 -5.68
N PHE A 1113 8.88 27.62 -6.23
CA PHE A 1113 7.92 28.71 -6.02
C PHE A 1113 6.48 28.17 -5.81
N PRO A 1114 5.79 28.56 -4.73
CA PRO A 1114 6.31 29.33 -3.60
C PRO A 1114 7.45 28.56 -2.89
N LYS A 1115 8.28 29.23 -2.09
CA LYS A 1115 9.43 28.56 -1.49
C LYS A 1115 9.05 27.47 -0.49
N GLY A 1116 8.06 27.75 0.38
CA GLY A 1116 7.59 26.79 1.39
C GLY A 1116 7.14 25.48 0.76
N LEU A 1117 7.60 24.35 1.29
CA LEU A 1117 7.38 23.01 0.71
C LEU A 1117 5.89 22.64 0.57
N ASP A 1118 5.05 23.09 1.50
CA ASP A 1118 3.58 22.91 1.49
C ASP A 1118 2.79 24.07 0.86
N ALA A 1119 3.47 25.13 0.43
CA ALA A 1119 2.83 26.30 -0.17
C ALA A 1119 2.59 26.09 -1.67
N TYR A 1120 1.46 26.58 -2.19
CA TYR A 1120 1.04 26.45 -3.58
C TYR A 1120 0.50 27.79 -4.11
N VAL A 1121 0.65 28.01 -5.42
CA VAL A 1121 0.02 29.11 -6.15
C VAL A 1121 -1.42 28.74 -6.49
N TYR A 1122 -2.34 29.64 -6.16
CA TYR A 1122 -3.76 29.54 -6.49
C TYR A 1122 -4.22 30.60 -7.51
N ASP A 1123 -3.52 31.73 -7.62
CA ASP A 1123 -3.81 32.79 -8.58
C ASP A 1123 -2.81 32.81 -9.74
N LEU A 1124 -3.27 32.33 -10.89
CA LEU A 1124 -2.61 32.46 -12.20
C LEU A 1124 -3.49 33.23 -13.20
N GLU A 1125 -4.57 33.87 -12.74
CA GLU A 1125 -5.46 34.68 -13.60
C GLU A 1125 -5.11 36.17 -13.54
N THR A 1126 -4.65 36.67 -12.38
CA THR A 1126 -4.28 38.08 -12.22
C THR A 1126 -3.04 38.45 -13.03
N THR A 1127 -3.15 39.50 -13.83
CA THR A 1127 -2.07 40.05 -14.68
C THR A 1127 -1.57 41.39 -14.17
N GLY A 1128 -0.31 41.72 -14.43
CA GLY A 1128 0.28 43.04 -14.21
C GLY A 1128 1.54 43.03 -13.35
N THR A 1129 2.17 44.20 -13.22
CA THR A 1129 3.45 44.37 -12.52
C THR A 1129 3.34 43.97 -11.04
N GLY A 1130 3.96 42.84 -10.68
CA GLY A 1130 3.94 42.28 -9.33
C GLY A 1130 3.00 41.09 -9.13
N SER A 1131 2.15 40.75 -10.12
CA SER A 1131 1.34 39.52 -10.10
C SER A 1131 2.22 38.26 -10.02
N VAL A 1132 1.68 37.17 -9.46
CA VAL A 1132 2.40 35.89 -9.34
C VAL A 1132 2.81 35.35 -10.71
N ARG A 1133 1.91 35.43 -11.70
CA ARG A 1133 2.16 35.09 -13.10
C ARG A 1133 3.39 35.81 -13.66
N GLU A 1134 3.47 37.13 -13.45
CA GLU A 1134 4.61 37.96 -13.87
C GLU A 1134 5.92 37.63 -13.12
N GLN A 1135 5.84 37.18 -11.87
CA GLN A 1135 6.99 36.70 -11.11
C GLN A 1135 7.51 35.36 -11.66
N LEU A 1136 6.62 34.38 -11.90
CA LEU A 1136 6.95 33.09 -12.51
C LEU A 1136 7.62 33.26 -13.88
N ARG A 1137 7.08 34.14 -14.72
CA ARG A 1137 7.65 34.50 -16.03
C ARG A 1137 9.08 35.02 -15.91
N LYS A 1138 9.42 35.73 -14.83
CA LYS A 1138 10.78 36.27 -14.56
C LYS A 1138 11.73 35.28 -13.88
N LEU A 1139 11.20 34.24 -13.23
CA LEU A 1139 11.98 33.22 -12.53
C LEU A 1139 12.35 32.02 -13.40
N HIS A 1140 11.74 31.89 -14.59
CA HIS A 1140 12.07 30.90 -15.61
C HIS A 1140 11.91 29.42 -15.16
N TYR A 1141 10.92 29.13 -14.31
CA TYR A 1141 10.66 27.76 -13.85
C TYR A 1141 10.00 26.89 -14.95
N PRO A 1142 10.66 25.81 -15.42
CA PRO A 1142 10.14 24.95 -16.48
C PRO A 1142 9.51 23.65 -15.97
N PHE A 1143 9.41 23.48 -14.65
CA PHE A 1143 8.73 22.34 -14.02
C PHE A 1143 7.56 22.81 -13.19
N VAL A 1144 6.47 22.05 -13.21
CA VAL A 1144 5.26 22.29 -12.43
C VAL A 1144 4.77 21.03 -11.74
N LYS A 1145 4.21 21.17 -10.54
CA LYS A 1145 3.57 20.14 -9.73
C LYS A 1145 2.15 20.60 -9.37
N LEU A 1146 1.18 19.71 -9.54
CA LEU A 1146 -0.23 19.92 -9.21
C LEU A 1146 -0.53 19.36 -7.82
N LYS A 1147 -1.21 20.16 -7.00
CA LYS A 1147 -1.96 19.73 -5.81
C LYS A 1147 -3.43 19.67 -6.17
N VAL A 1148 -4.07 18.57 -5.81
CA VAL A 1148 -5.52 18.43 -5.73
C VAL A 1148 -5.88 18.14 -4.28
N ARG A 1149 -6.89 18.83 -3.74
CA ARG A 1149 -7.49 18.51 -2.45
C ARG A 1149 -9.01 18.54 -2.58
N PHE A 1150 -9.66 17.43 -2.29
CA PHE A 1150 -11.11 17.33 -2.18
C PHE A 1150 -11.52 17.70 -0.76
N ASN A 1151 -12.66 18.36 -0.61
CA ASN A 1151 -13.31 18.66 0.66
C ASN A 1151 -14.79 18.29 0.54
N LEU A 1152 -15.20 17.23 1.23
CA LEU A 1152 -16.53 16.62 1.17
C LEU A 1152 -17.57 17.31 2.06
N ASP A 1153 -17.14 18.24 2.93
CA ASP A 1153 -17.97 19.04 3.84
C ASP A 1153 -17.49 20.51 3.82
N TYR A 1154 -17.73 21.17 2.69
CA TYR A 1154 -17.15 22.45 2.34
C TYR A 1154 -17.80 23.64 3.06
N ASN A 1155 -17.02 24.33 3.92
CA ASN A 1155 -17.40 25.59 4.53
C ASN A 1155 -16.86 26.80 3.73
N TYR A 1156 -17.76 27.61 3.18
CA TYR A 1156 -17.37 28.75 2.31
C TYR A 1156 -16.57 29.88 3.00
N LYS A 1157 -16.57 29.95 4.34
CA LYS A 1157 -15.83 30.98 5.08
C LYS A 1157 -14.39 30.56 5.33
N SER A 1158 -14.21 29.37 5.91
CA SER A 1158 -12.90 28.85 6.33
C SER A 1158 -12.84 27.33 6.10
N PRO A 1159 -12.77 26.89 4.82
CA PRO A 1159 -12.97 25.49 4.43
C PRO A 1159 -11.92 24.52 4.97
N ASP A 1160 -10.72 25.02 5.26
CA ASP A 1160 -9.61 24.20 5.75
C ASP A 1160 -9.64 23.98 7.26
N THR A 1161 -10.38 24.81 8.02
CA THR A 1161 -10.43 24.76 9.49
C THR A 1161 -11.82 24.36 10.00
N GLN A 1162 -12.90 24.96 9.51
CA GLN A 1162 -14.26 24.69 9.98
C GLN A 1162 -14.99 23.66 9.12
N PRO A 1163 -15.74 22.70 9.72
CA PRO A 1163 -16.67 21.85 8.97
C PRO A 1163 -17.77 22.70 8.33
N GLY A 1164 -18.39 22.16 7.29
CA GLY A 1164 -19.55 22.73 6.63
C GLY A 1164 -20.84 22.44 7.40
N GLU A 1165 -21.98 22.69 6.75
CA GLU A 1165 -23.31 22.45 7.32
C GLU A 1165 -23.81 21.00 7.07
N ASN A 1166 -23.06 20.16 6.36
CA ASN A 1166 -23.53 18.88 5.84
C ASN A 1166 -22.46 17.79 6.06
N PRO A 1167 -22.36 17.21 7.27
CA PRO A 1167 -21.29 16.29 7.62
C PRO A 1167 -21.23 15.07 6.68
N VAL A 1168 -19.99 14.64 6.43
CA VAL A 1168 -19.70 13.52 5.51
C VAL A 1168 -20.32 12.23 6.04
N ASN A 1169 -20.87 11.42 5.15
CA ASN A 1169 -21.40 10.09 5.43
C ASN A 1169 -21.26 9.20 4.20
N ALA A 1170 -21.64 7.92 4.29
CA ALA A 1170 -21.45 6.96 3.20
C ALA A 1170 -22.22 7.28 1.90
N LEU A 1171 -23.22 8.18 1.95
CA LEU A 1171 -23.98 8.68 0.79
C LEU A 1171 -23.53 10.09 0.36
N SER A 1172 -22.47 10.65 0.94
CA SER A 1172 -21.92 11.93 0.50
C SER A 1172 -21.40 11.82 -0.92
N GLN A 1173 -21.90 12.71 -1.79
CA GLN A 1173 -21.51 12.73 -3.20
C GLN A 1173 -20.01 13.04 -3.32
N ARG A 1174 -19.27 12.19 -4.04
CA ARG A 1174 -17.83 12.32 -4.23
C ARG A 1174 -17.56 13.08 -5.54
N PRO A 1175 -17.04 14.32 -5.50
CA PRO A 1175 -16.50 14.96 -6.69
C PRO A 1175 -15.19 14.29 -7.08
N GLY A 1176 -14.96 14.17 -8.39
CA GLY A 1176 -13.71 13.73 -8.97
C GLY A 1176 -13.33 14.57 -10.19
N LEU A 1177 -12.04 14.59 -10.52
CA LEU A 1177 -11.46 15.27 -11.66
C LEU A 1177 -11.14 14.26 -12.75
N ARG A 1178 -11.58 14.54 -13.97
CA ARG A 1178 -11.24 13.72 -15.14
C ARG A 1178 -9.91 14.14 -15.78
N PHE A 1179 -9.65 15.45 -15.80
CA PHE A 1179 -8.38 16.02 -16.23
C PHE A 1179 -8.16 17.38 -15.58
N VAL A 1180 -6.91 17.81 -15.51
CA VAL A 1180 -6.49 19.21 -15.30
C VAL A 1180 -5.47 19.58 -16.37
N ARG A 1181 -5.65 20.71 -17.04
CA ARG A 1181 -4.73 21.26 -18.05
C ARG A 1181 -4.18 22.58 -17.51
N LEU A 1182 -2.87 22.81 -17.57
CA LEU A 1182 -2.26 24.10 -17.25
C LEU A 1182 -1.74 24.75 -18.54
N PRO A 1183 -2.50 25.67 -19.15
CA PRO A 1183 -2.02 26.48 -20.26
C PRO A 1183 -0.77 27.30 -19.93
N TYR A 1184 0.12 27.40 -20.91
CA TYR A 1184 1.25 28.32 -20.90
C TYR A 1184 1.54 28.86 -22.30
N ALA A 1185 2.13 30.06 -22.34
CA ALA A 1185 2.71 30.63 -23.55
C ALA A 1185 4.24 30.78 -23.41
N TYR A 1186 4.95 30.75 -24.54
CA TYR A 1186 6.36 31.12 -24.65
C TYR A 1186 6.54 32.24 -25.68
#